data_AF-R5L547-F1
#
_entry.id   AF-R5L547-F1
#
_cell.length_a   1.000
_cell.length_b   1.000
_cell.length_c   1.000
_cell.angle_alpha   90.00
_cell.angle_beta   90.00
_cell.angle_gamma   90.00
#
_symmetry.space_group_name_H-M   'P 1'
#
loop_
_entity.id
_entity.type
_entity.pdbx_description
1 polymer ?
#
loop_
_entity_poly.entity_id
_entity_poly.type
_entity_poly.pdbx_seq_one_letter_code
_entity_poly.pdbx_strand_id
1 'polypeptide(L)'
;MLTKELTEELGSCIFKQFPDEGVYRISRVEEWLATNGYTLEKLGVSDFHELIEAAPDLFGTPRYNEDSYVIVKRWHGSGESGHPADSFFGNKNIILNDDIIEMSQQSLYALTKVLGTGLTVQEMKQEIYESFSRAKDEGKLDFMYDRYVFPIGYCTDGYLVNGIITKNISPRGKSLYFSFEKTQIYSSTVQAHRRPSVQPTPVSEEDKEEVYKLLTANFPYDIPQHMAAVSKLLSDNHIDRSRYGFFKMKDLLAQMDYLELSDVVLGGVPQVMVTIRRSDKYQAAPAGPRVSAFRTEAPRSVNAADVGKTGEVEIPEGNLEDFCNLPSKPLMILAQYLERINVFRDISELRGDISEDFQKAKETGKIRFYDGKIIFPCRWQRTDGNYVELTLKPSAYEGRAWFLSFVDTISRDSVPRTVQPGRQLENFAYLGSWNSFLSELADKAVAENWDFEGSGRSDHHILIQYIKYTFYRLTRENKVCISGDKKFACFNTGLVDKHYDDIYACFAPNEPGCETEWKFTGFCTAANRTLGKQIVNYFSPLPQPAVYFEHGEQLFFDLSKQLLPDFDHIIIDNISRLPLEFLEEQFTDCPDAREAAAKIRSADGYEKRGLYAQLREIVSGNDRLFMRIQNRIRDSIELAKKRVSRNYKTAIPSYFPKRNTMSLMLPLCLTDEEKPDVALVVEQTQSGNYQGQTILTLDQAYIDARLLCRLNSEWLTTNISADEADEAEDSAE
;
A
#
# COMPACT_ATOMS: atom_id res chain seq x y z
N MET A 1 47.11 21.70 4.18
CA MET A 1 46.30 21.53 5.40
C MET A 1 45.76 22.87 5.82
N LEU A 2 44.44 22.95 6.03
CA LEU A 2 43.76 24.15 6.52
C LEU A 2 44.06 24.40 8.00
N THR A 3 43.83 25.62 8.48
CA THR A 3 43.96 25.93 9.92
C THR A 3 42.83 25.25 10.70
N LYS A 4 43.07 24.89 11.96
CA LYS A 4 42.08 24.20 12.81
C LYS A 4 40.77 24.99 12.91
N GLU A 5 40.85 26.31 13.07
CA GLU A 5 39.73 27.23 13.12
C GLU A 5 38.91 27.22 11.81
N LEU A 6 39.58 27.27 10.65
CA LEU A 6 38.92 27.23 9.35
C LEU A 6 38.33 25.84 9.04
N THR A 7 38.95 24.76 9.50
CA THR A 7 38.38 23.40 9.45
C THR A 7 37.14 23.29 10.33
N GLU A 8 37.12 23.92 11.51
CA GLU A 8 35.95 23.95 12.40
C GLU A 8 34.79 24.78 11.82
N GLU A 9 35.09 25.90 11.16
CA GLU A 9 34.11 26.68 10.39
C GLU A 9 33.55 25.89 9.20
N LEU A 10 34.41 25.31 8.37
CA LEU A 10 34.02 24.53 7.20
C LEU A 10 33.19 23.31 7.61
N GLY A 11 33.60 22.56 8.63
CA GLY A 11 32.83 21.43 9.15
C GLY A 11 31.44 21.85 9.63
N SER A 12 31.34 22.99 10.32
CA SER A 12 30.06 23.55 10.77
C SER A 12 29.21 24.11 9.63
N CYS A 13 29.81 24.54 8.53
CA CYS A 13 29.13 24.98 7.31
C CYS A 13 28.60 23.80 6.48
N ILE A 14 29.40 22.74 6.36
CA ILE A 14 29.07 21.50 5.65
C ILE A 14 27.96 20.76 6.38
N PHE A 15 28.06 20.62 7.72
CA PHE A 15 27.06 19.91 8.54
C PHE A 15 25.63 20.46 8.39
N LYS A 16 25.46 21.76 8.10
CA LYS A 16 24.14 22.38 7.86
C LYS A 16 23.39 21.86 6.62
N GLN A 17 24.08 21.18 5.72
CA GLN A 17 23.54 20.65 4.45
C GLN A 17 23.86 19.17 4.23
N PHE A 18 24.94 18.69 4.84
CA PHE A 18 25.44 17.32 4.79
C PHE A 18 25.72 16.82 6.23
N PRO A 19 24.68 16.60 7.06
CA PRO A 19 24.85 16.24 8.47
C PRO A 19 25.29 14.78 8.69
N ASP A 20 25.00 13.91 7.72
CA ASP A 20 25.32 12.49 7.74
C ASP A 20 26.53 12.18 6.84
N GLU A 21 27.30 11.16 7.23
CA GLU A 21 28.43 10.69 6.44
C GLU A 21 27.94 9.97 5.17
N GLY A 22 28.46 10.39 4.01
CA GLY A 22 27.95 9.91 2.72
C GLY A 22 28.77 10.35 1.52
N VAL A 23 28.48 9.74 0.37
CA VAL A 23 29.11 10.05 -0.92
C VAL A 23 28.27 11.09 -1.66
N TYR A 24 28.84 12.26 -1.92
CA TYR A 24 28.19 13.40 -2.58
C TYR A 24 28.95 13.82 -3.83
N ARG A 25 28.29 14.48 -4.79
CA ARG A 25 28.99 15.06 -5.95
C ARG A 25 29.87 16.23 -5.53
N ILE A 26 31.10 16.27 -6.03
CA ILE A 26 32.08 17.35 -5.78
C ILE A 26 31.45 18.72 -6.07
N SER A 27 30.86 18.89 -7.26
CA SER A 27 30.24 20.14 -7.70
C SER A 27 29.16 20.67 -6.74
N ARG A 28 28.43 19.78 -6.04
CA ARG A 28 27.36 20.16 -5.10
C ARG A 28 27.92 20.64 -3.76
N VAL A 29 29.01 20.04 -3.29
CA VAL A 29 29.68 20.47 -2.05
C VAL A 29 30.43 21.78 -2.32
N GLU A 30 31.07 21.90 -3.48
CA GLU A 30 31.72 23.12 -3.96
C GLU A 30 30.73 24.30 -4.10
N GLU A 31 29.59 24.09 -4.76
CA GLU A 31 28.53 25.09 -4.90
C GLU A 31 27.96 25.54 -3.53
N TRP A 32 27.77 24.60 -2.60
CA TRP A 32 27.33 24.94 -1.23
C TRP A 32 28.35 25.80 -0.48
N LEU A 33 29.63 25.44 -0.53
CA LEU A 33 30.71 26.19 0.08
C LEU A 33 30.84 27.59 -0.53
N ALA A 34 30.82 27.70 -1.86
CA ALA A 34 30.84 28.96 -2.59
C ALA A 34 29.65 29.86 -2.22
N THR A 35 28.44 29.29 -2.12
CA THR A 35 27.22 30.02 -1.74
C THR A 35 27.29 30.55 -0.30
N ASN A 36 27.97 29.85 0.59
CA ASN A 36 28.24 30.28 1.97
C ASN A 36 29.52 31.12 2.11
N GLY A 37 30.13 31.53 1.00
CA GLY A 37 31.25 32.46 0.96
C GLY A 37 32.65 31.82 0.97
N TYR A 38 32.75 30.50 1.02
CA TYR A 38 33.98 29.70 1.00
C TYR A 38 34.30 29.20 -0.42
N THR A 39 34.73 30.11 -1.32
CA THR A 39 35.22 29.73 -2.66
C THR A 39 36.62 29.12 -2.60
N LEU A 40 36.97 28.25 -3.55
CA LEU A 40 38.30 27.62 -3.63
C LEU A 40 39.45 28.66 -3.59
N GLU A 41 39.31 29.76 -4.33
CA GLU A 41 40.24 30.90 -4.30
C GLU A 41 40.47 31.49 -2.89
N LYS A 42 39.42 31.59 -2.07
CA LYS A 42 39.51 32.09 -0.69
C LYS A 42 40.08 31.06 0.28
N LEU A 43 39.86 29.78 0.00
CA LEU A 43 40.42 28.65 0.74
C LEU A 43 41.90 28.40 0.39
N GLY A 44 42.42 29.07 -0.66
CA GLY A 44 43.81 28.97 -1.09
C GLY A 44 44.14 27.65 -1.79
N VAL A 45 43.14 27.02 -2.40
CA VAL A 45 43.24 25.73 -3.13
C VAL A 45 42.87 25.93 -4.60
N SER A 46 43.52 25.16 -5.46
CA SER A 46 43.44 25.24 -6.93
C SER A 46 42.19 24.57 -7.48
N ASP A 47 41.81 23.44 -6.86
CA ASP A 47 40.64 22.63 -7.19
C ASP A 47 40.06 21.99 -5.92
N PHE A 48 38.96 21.23 -6.07
CA PHE A 48 38.31 20.57 -4.95
C PHE A 48 39.06 19.34 -4.44
N HIS A 49 39.94 18.72 -5.24
CA HIS A 49 40.75 17.58 -4.81
C HIS A 49 41.85 18.02 -3.84
N GLU A 50 42.49 19.18 -4.08
CA GLU A 50 43.36 19.83 -3.08
C GLU A 50 42.61 20.15 -1.79
N LEU A 51 41.31 20.48 -1.84
CA LEU A 51 40.49 20.69 -0.64
C LEU A 51 40.25 19.39 0.15
N ILE A 52 40.04 18.27 -0.54
CA ILE A 52 39.92 16.93 0.09
C ILE A 52 41.21 16.56 0.82
N GLU A 53 42.38 16.78 0.21
CA GLU A 53 43.68 16.55 0.85
C GLU A 53 43.97 17.56 1.99
N ALA A 54 43.49 18.80 1.87
CA ALA A 54 43.73 19.84 2.87
C ALA A 54 42.86 19.72 4.13
N ALA A 55 41.71 19.05 4.06
CA ALA A 55 40.79 18.77 5.17
C ALA A 55 40.36 17.28 5.24
N PRO A 56 41.30 16.36 5.55
CA PRO A 56 41.01 14.92 5.64
C PRO A 56 40.07 14.56 6.80
N ASP A 57 39.83 15.45 7.75
CA ASP A 57 38.84 15.27 8.82
C ASP A 57 37.40 15.51 8.33
N LEU A 58 37.23 16.30 7.26
CA LEU A 58 35.93 16.63 6.66
C LEU A 58 35.61 15.75 5.45
N PHE A 59 36.63 15.29 4.73
CA PHE A 59 36.49 14.63 3.44
C PHE A 59 37.25 13.30 3.33
N GLY A 60 36.89 12.52 2.32
CA GLY A 60 37.62 11.32 1.87
C GLY A 60 37.28 10.97 0.41
N THR A 61 38.06 10.11 -0.21
CA THR A 61 37.85 9.65 -1.59
C THR A 61 37.02 8.36 -1.64
N PRO A 62 35.95 8.28 -2.46
CA PRO A 62 35.20 7.04 -2.68
C PRO A 62 36.00 6.06 -3.55
N ARG A 63 35.75 4.75 -3.45
CA ARG A 63 36.51 3.72 -4.22
C ARG A 63 36.29 3.74 -5.75
N TYR A 64 35.37 4.56 -6.24
CA TYR A 64 34.97 4.66 -7.65
C TYR A 64 34.48 6.09 -7.94
N ASN A 65 34.71 6.58 -9.17
CA ASN A 65 34.30 7.91 -9.64
C ASN A 65 34.87 9.10 -8.81
N GLU A 66 36.13 8.98 -8.38
CA GLU A 66 36.86 9.97 -7.58
C GLU A 66 36.92 11.37 -8.23
N ASP A 67 36.86 11.47 -9.56
CA ASP A 67 36.83 12.74 -10.29
C ASP A 67 35.51 13.52 -10.13
N SER A 68 34.45 12.89 -9.62
CA SER A 68 33.09 13.45 -9.56
C SER A 68 32.44 13.39 -8.18
N TYR A 69 32.96 12.57 -7.27
CA TYR A 69 32.34 12.31 -5.96
C TYR A 69 33.35 12.36 -4.81
N VAL A 70 32.88 12.82 -3.66
CA VAL A 70 33.62 12.97 -2.40
C VAL A 70 32.82 12.30 -1.27
N ILE A 71 33.51 11.63 -0.35
CA ILE A 71 32.93 11.24 0.94
C ILE A 71 32.97 12.48 1.84
N VAL A 72 31.82 12.98 2.28
CA VAL A 72 31.74 13.94 3.39
C VAL A 72 31.63 13.14 4.68
N LYS A 73 32.51 13.43 5.65
CA LYS A 73 32.58 12.75 6.95
C LYS A 73 31.68 13.44 7.99
N ARG A 74 31.23 12.68 8.98
CA ARG A 74 30.36 13.20 10.03
C ARG A 74 31.09 14.22 10.91
N TRP A 75 30.62 15.47 10.92
CA TRP A 75 31.17 16.52 11.77
C TRP A 75 30.66 16.40 13.22
N HIS A 76 31.57 16.45 14.20
CA HIS A 76 31.25 16.26 15.62
C HIS A 76 30.99 17.57 16.41
N GLY A 77 30.98 18.73 15.73
CA GLY A 77 31.15 20.04 16.38
C GLY A 77 29.90 20.84 16.79
N SER A 78 28.68 20.44 16.43
CA SER A 78 27.46 21.22 16.74
C SER A 78 26.32 20.37 17.29
N GLY A 79 26.05 20.54 18.60
CA GLY A 79 24.97 19.87 19.30
C GLY A 79 23.62 20.57 19.13
N GLU A 80 22.99 20.40 17.97
CA GLU A 80 21.55 20.58 17.76
C GLU A 80 21.15 19.73 16.54
N SER A 81 20.44 18.62 16.77
CA SER A 81 20.03 17.69 15.71
C SER A 81 18.75 18.18 15.03
N GLY A 82 18.87 19.24 14.24
CA GLY A 82 17.84 19.67 13.31
C GLY A 82 17.70 18.70 12.13
N HIS A 83 16.55 18.74 11.46
CA HIS A 83 16.35 18.03 10.18
C HIS A 83 17.29 18.60 9.11
N PRO A 84 17.80 17.81 8.15
CA PRO A 84 18.57 18.30 6.99
C PRO A 84 17.83 19.30 6.07
N ALA A 85 16.61 19.70 6.43
CA ALA A 85 15.77 20.67 5.73
C ALA A 85 15.32 21.82 6.65
N ASP A 86 15.78 21.90 7.90
CA ASP A 86 15.52 23.06 8.77
C ASP A 86 16.15 24.34 8.22
N SER A 87 17.26 24.22 7.48
CA SER A 87 17.88 25.29 6.68
C SER A 87 17.13 25.63 5.39
N PHE A 88 16.25 24.74 4.91
CA PHE A 88 15.47 24.91 3.69
C PHE A 88 14.20 25.73 3.93
N PHE A 89 13.57 25.62 5.09
CA PHE A 89 12.31 26.32 5.37
C PHE A 89 12.55 27.68 6.04
N GLY A 90 12.05 28.76 5.42
CA GLY A 90 12.11 30.14 5.92
C GLY A 90 13.12 31.07 5.22
N ASN A 91 13.98 30.55 4.34
CA ASN A 91 14.92 31.35 3.55
C ASN A 91 14.35 31.67 2.16
N LYS A 92 14.70 32.82 1.53
CA LYS A 92 14.18 33.20 0.20
C LYS A 92 15.09 32.82 -0.97
N ASN A 93 16.31 32.34 -0.72
CA ASN A 93 17.30 31.99 -1.76
C ASN A 93 17.38 30.50 -2.07
N ILE A 94 16.23 29.82 -2.13
CA ILE A 94 16.15 28.37 -2.31
C ILE A 94 16.14 27.98 -3.79
N ILE A 95 16.84 26.89 -4.15
CA ILE A 95 16.75 26.22 -5.45
C ILE A 95 16.28 24.78 -5.20
N LEU A 96 15.21 24.35 -5.89
CA LEU A 96 14.67 22.99 -5.78
C LEU A 96 15.28 22.11 -6.87
N ASN A 97 15.85 20.96 -6.52
CA ASN A 97 16.50 20.07 -7.48
C ASN A 97 16.38 18.58 -7.10
N ASP A 98 16.73 17.73 -8.07
CA ASP A 98 16.69 16.27 -7.97
C ASP A 98 17.41 15.68 -6.76
N ASP A 99 18.42 16.35 -6.20
CA ASP A 99 19.29 15.80 -5.15
C ASP A 99 18.79 16.08 -3.72
N ILE A 100 17.82 16.99 -3.57
CA ILE A 100 17.22 17.36 -2.27
C ILE A 100 15.75 16.96 -2.12
N ILE A 101 15.01 16.71 -3.21
CA ILE A 101 13.60 16.32 -3.14
C ILE A 101 13.31 14.93 -3.70
N GLU A 102 12.56 14.16 -2.92
CA GLU A 102 11.96 12.91 -3.30
C GLU A 102 10.58 13.16 -3.94
N MET A 103 10.41 12.69 -5.17
CA MET A 103 9.15 12.73 -5.91
C MET A 103 8.83 11.31 -6.35
N SER A 104 7.80 10.68 -5.77
CA SER A 104 7.45 9.30 -6.12
C SER A 104 6.91 9.23 -7.56
N GLN A 105 7.23 8.14 -8.29
CA GLN A 105 6.68 7.93 -9.63
C GLN A 105 5.15 7.85 -9.63
N GLN A 106 4.55 7.31 -8.57
CA GLN A 106 3.10 7.26 -8.39
C GLN A 106 2.50 8.67 -8.24
N SER A 107 3.11 9.54 -7.44
CA SER A 107 2.68 10.94 -7.27
C SER A 107 2.81 11.72 -8.58
N LEU A 108 3.94 11.58 -9.29
CA LEU A 108 4.14 12.23 -10.59
C LEU A 108 3.14 11.73 -11.65
N TYR A 109 2.87 10.42 -11.71
CA TYR A 109 1.88 9.85 -12.63
C TYR A 109 0.44 10.23 -12.26
N ALA A 110 0.10 10.25 -10.96
CA ALA A 110 -1.20 10.72 -10.51
C ALA A 110 -1.39 12.20 -10.87
N LEU A 111 -0.35 13.03 -10.72
CA LEU A 111 -0.39 14.44 -11.07
C LEU A 111 -0.56 14.67 -12.59
N THR A 112 0.09 13.88 -13.47
CA THR A 112 -0.14 13.97 -14.93
C THR A 112 -1.56 13.59 -15.32
N LYS A 113 -2.18 12.62 -14.61
CA LYS A 113 -3.58 12.24 -14.82
C LYS A 113 -4.56 13.28 -14.29
N VAL A 114 -4.32 13.82 -13.10
CA VAL A 114 -5.17 14.85 -12.47
C VAL A 114 -5.12 16.14 -13.28
N LEU A 115 -3.94 16.63 -13.65
CA LEU A 115 -3.82 17.82 -14.50
C LEU A 115 -4.30 17.57 -15.94
N GLY A 116 -4.24 16.33 -16.43
CA GLY A 116 -4.67 15.97 -17.79
C GLY A 116 -3.85 16.63 -18.90
N THR A 117 -2.69 17.19 -18.57
CA THR A 117 -1.82 17.98 -19.46
C THR A 117 -1.11 17.14 -20.52
N GLY A 118 -1.19 15.82 -20.44
CA GLY A 118 -0.50 14.90 -21.35
C GLY A 118 1.02 14.80 -21.12
N LEU A 119 1.57 15.53 -20.14
CA LEU A 119 2.99 15.50 -19.78
C LEU A 119 3.43 14.09 -19.39
N THR A 120 4.65 13.72 -19.77
CA THR A 120 5.33 12.54 -19.23
C THR A 120 5.72 12.76 -17.76
N VAL A 121 6.07 11.67 -17.07
CA VAL A 121 6.54 11.72 -15.66
C VAL A 121 7.79 12.58 -15.49
N GLN A 122 8.68 12.63 -16.49
CA GLN A 122 9.88 13.47 -16.46
C GLN A 122 9.56 14.95 -16.69
N GLU A 123 8.69 15.28 -17.64
CA GLU A 123 8.26 16.65 -17.88
C GLU A 123 7.43 17.22 -16.72
N MET A 124 6.59 16.40 -16.08
CA MET A 124 5.88 16.80 -14.87
C MET A 124 6.84 17.14 -13.72
N LYS A 125 7.94 16.38 -13.60
CA LYS A 125 8.99 16.67 -12.62
C LYS A 125 9.62 18.05 -12.87
N GLN A 126 9.89 18.37 -14.13
CA GLN A 126 10.41 19.66 -14.55
C GLN A 126 9.40 20.79 -14.32
N GLU A 127 8.11 20.60 -14.63
CA GLU A 127 7.06 21.58 -14.36
C GLU A 127 6.92 21.87 -12.85
N ILE A 128 7.17 20.89 -11.97
CA ILE A 128 7.20 21.12 -10.52
C ILE A 128 8.36 22.04 -10.13
N TYR A 129 9.57 21.83 -10.68
CA TYR A 129 10.72 22.71 -10.43
C TYR A 129 10.48 24.13 -10.96
N GLU A 130 9.95 24.25 -12.17
CA GLU A 130 9.64 25.54 -12.79
C GLU A 130 8.48 26.26 -12.08
N SER A 131 7.42 25.55 -11.68
CA SER A 131 6.31 26.10 -10.89
C SER A 131 6.78 26.58 -9.51
N PHE A 132 7.70 25.85 -8.86
CA PHE A 132 8.30 26.30 -7.60
C PHE A 132 9.13 27.57 -7.78
N SER A 133 10.00 27.64 -8.80
CA SER A 133 10.78 28.86 -9.07
C SER A 133 9.88 30.03 -9.45
N ARG A 134 8.90 29.82 -10.33
CA ARG A 134 7.91 30.82 -10.76
C ARG A 134 7.12 31.36 -9.56
N ALA A 135 6.64 30.49 -8.67
CA ALA A 135 5.93 30.91 -7.45
C ALA A 135 6.84 31.65 -6.46
N LYS A 136 8.11 31.25 -6.33
CA LYS A 136 9.12 31.94 -5.52
C LYS A 136 9.39 33.36 -6.05
N ASP A 137 9.67 33.49 -7.34
CA ASP A 137 10.03 34.75 -7.99
C ASP A 137 8.85 35.73 -8.07
N GLU A 138 7.62 35.22 -8.25
CA GLU A 138 6.37 36.01 -8.21
C GLU A 138 5.85 36.27 -6.79
N GLY A 139 6.50 35.76 -5.73
CA GLY A 139 6.06 35.92 -4.34
C GLY A 139 4.76 35.19 -3.98
N LYS A 140 4.39 34.17 -4.76
CA LYS A 140 3.22 33.28 -4.57
C LYS A 140 3.55 31.97 -3.83
N LEU A 141 4.77 31.86 -3.31
CA LEU A 141 5.22 30.75 -2.48
C LEU A 141 4.67 30.93 -1.06
N ASP A 142 3.60 30.22 -0.71
CA ASP A 142 3.03 30.26 0.63
C ASP A 142 3.84 29.38 1.59
N PHE A 143 4.05 29.86 2.81
CA PHE A 143 4.85 29.20 3.84
C PHE A 143 4.13 29.17 5.18
N MET A 144 3.65 27.98 5.55
CA MET A 144 2.99 27.72 6.82
C MET A 144 3.39 26.33 7.33
N TYR A 145 3.73 26.22 8.62
CA TYR A 145 4.04 24.95 9.30
C TYR A 145 5.11 24.10 8.60
N ASP A 146 6.31 24.66 8.35
CA ASP A 146 7.45 23.97 7.74
C ASP A 146 7.15 23.30 6.38
N ARG A 147 6.25 23.95 5.62
CA ARG A 147 5.74 23.47 4.33
C ARG A 147 5.65 24.64 3.36
N TYR A 148 6.17 24.45 2.15
CA TYR A 148 5.93 25.37 1.05
C TYR A 148 4.79 24.86 0.18
N VAL A 149 3.83 25.75 -0.10
CA VAL A 149 2.69 25.48 -0.99
C VAL A 149 2.76 26.44 -2.16
N PHE A 150 2.60 25.92 -3.38
CA PHE A 150 2.70 26.70 -4.60
C PHE A 150 1.77 26.17 -5.69
N PRO A 151 1.19 27.03 -6.54
CA PRO A 151 0.34 26.58 -7.64
C PRO A 151 1.17 25.84 -8.70
N ILE A 152 0.72 24.66 -9.15
CA ILE A 152 1.29 23.96 -10.31
C ILE A 152 0.44 24.20 -11.55
N GLY A 153 -0.87 23.94 -11.48
CA GLY A 153 -1.76 24.06 -12.63
C GLY A 153 -3.19 23.66 -12.32
N TYR A 154 -4.10 23.83 -13.27
CA TYR A 154 -5.50 23.45 -13.11
C TYR A 154 -5.77 22.06 -13.70
N CYS A 155 -6.58 21.25 -13.00
CA CYS A 155 -7.05 19.97 -13.52
C CYS A 155 -8.16 20.13 -14.57
N THR A 156 -8.46 19.05 -15.29
CA THR A 156 -9.39 19.07 -16.45
C THR A 156 -10.81 19.53 -16.12
N ASP A 157 -11.23 19.41 -14.86
CA ASP A 157 -12.49 19.91 -14.33
C ASP A 157 -12.37 21.29 -13.65
N GLY A 158 -11.31 22.05 -13.94
CA GLY A 158 -11.21 23.49 -13.68
C GLY A 158 -10.68 23.93 -12.31
N TYR A 159 -10.28 23.01 -11.43
CA TYR A 159 -9.77 23.33 -10.09
C TYR A 159 -8.23 23.40 -10.05
N LEU A 160 -7.67 24.30 -9.24
CA LEU A 160 -6.22 24.44 -9.06
C LEU A 160 -5.65 23.27 -8.25
N VAL A 161 -4.53 22.75 -8.71
CA VAL A 161 -3.67 21.79 -8.01
C VAL A 161 -2.44 22.52 -7.49
N ASN A 162 -2.23 22.44 -6.18
CA ASN A 162 -1.05 22.97 -5.51
C ASN A 162 0.01 21.86 -5.36
N GLY A 163 1.26 22.22 -5.62
CA GLY A 163 2.43 21.50 -5.17
C GLY A 163 2.71 21.81 -3.70
N ILE A 164 3.17 20.78 -2.99
CA ILE A 164 3.47 20.82 -1.57
C ILE A 164 4.87 20.23 -1.37
N ILE A 165 5.74 20.99 -0.71
CA ILE A 165 7.07 20.54 -0.30
C ILE A 165 7.15 20.54 1.22
N THR A 166 7.45 19.36 1.78
CA THR A 166 7.61 19.13 3.22
C THR A 166 8.99 18.55 3.52
N LYS A 167 9.41 18.61 4.78
CA LYS A 167 10.53 17.81 5.31
C LYS A 167 10.25 16.32 5.05
N ASN A 168 11.23 15.58 4.50
CA ASN A 168 11.06 14.14 4.26
C ASN A 168 11.36 13.35 5.54
N ILE A 169 10.36 12.63 6.05
CA ILE A 169 10.44 11.88 7.31
C ILE A 169 11.41 10.68 7.20
N SER A 170 11.86 10.32 5.99
CA SER A 170 12.83 9.23 5.76
C SER A 170 14.28 9.65 6.08
N PRO A 171 14.95 9.05 7.08
CA PRO A 171 16.34 9.36 7.44
C PRO A 171 17.38 8.79 6.46
N ARG A 172 16.94 8.12 5.38
CA ARG A 172 17.78 7.64 4.27
C ARG A 172 17.30 8.16 2.90
N GLY A 173 16.24 8.96 2.89
CA GLY A 173 15.70 9.60 1.70
C GLY A 173 16.37 10.95 1.41
N LYS A 174 15.87 11.65 0.40
CA LYS A 174 16.29 13.05 0.13
C LYS A 174 15.59 13.97 1.12
N SER A 175 16.22 15.06 1.54
CA SER A 175 15.77 15.92 2.66
C SER A 175 14.32 16.46 2.58
N LEU A 176 13.73 16.49 1.39
CA LEU A 176 12.40 17.01 1.11
C LEU A 176 11.53 15.98 0.41
N TYR A 177 10.22 16.08 0.60
CA TYR A 177 9.22 15.23 -0.06
C TYR A 177 8.21 16.09 -0.83
N PHE A 178 7.88 15.66 -2.05
CA PHE A 178 6.85 16.28 -2.86
C PHE A 178 5.51 15.56 -2.73
N SER A 179 4.46 16.31 -2.42
CA SER A 179 3.08 15.91 -2.62
C SER A 179 2.30 16.99 -3.37
N PHE A 180 1.05 16.70 -3.74
CA PHE A 180 0.17 17.69 -4.35
C PHE A 180 -1.24 17.53 -3.79
N GLU A 181 -2.00 18.63 -3.77
CA GLU A 181 -3.40 18.63 -3.38
C GLU A 181 -4.25 19.34 -4.44
N LYS A 182 -5.44 18.80 -4.72
CA LYS A 182 -6.45 19.49 -5.52
C LYS A 182 -7.26 20.39 -4.61
N THR A 183 -7.17 21.69 -4.85
CA THR A 183 -7.84 22.73 -4.06
C THR A 183 -9.28 22.95 -4.52
N GLN A 184 -10.04 23.75 -3.78
CA GLN A 184 -11.37 24.24 -4.18
C GLN A 184 -11.31 25.53 -5.02
N ILE A 185 -10.11 25.97 -5.44
CA ILE A 185 -9.93 27.21 -6.23
C ILE A 185 -10.22 26.89 -7.69
N TYR A 186 -11.45 27.20 -8.13
CA TYR A 186 -11.93 26.96 -9.49
C TYR A 186 -11.64 28.13 -10.44
N SER A 187 -11.15 27.85 -11.66
CA SER A 187 -11.04 28.82 -12.75
C SER A 187 -11.98 28.47 -13.90
N SER A 188 -12.96 29.34 -14.13
CA SER A 188 -13.93 29.27 -15.22
C SER A 188 -13.30 29.23 -16.63
N THR A 189 -12.08 29.74 -16.81
CA THR A 189 -11.43 29.85 -18.13
C THR A 189 -11.00 28.52 -18.73
N VAL A 190 -10.96 27.44 -17.93
CA VAL A 190 -10.67 26.08 -18.42
C VAL A 190 -11.80 25.55 -19.32
N GLN A 191 -13.05 26.02 -19.17
CA GLN A 191 -14.18 25.61 -20.02
C GLN A 191 -14.09 26.16 -21.46
N ALA A 192 -13.31 27.21 -21.71
CA ALA A 192 -13.20 27.82 -23.05
C ALA A 192 -12.38 26.96 -24.04
N HIS A 193 -11.57 26.02 -23.54
CA HIS A 193 -10.79 25.09 -24.37
C HIS A 193 -11.52 23.76 -24.64
N ARG A 194 -12.83 23.81 -24.91
CA ARG A 194 -13.42 22.81 -25.80
C ARG A 194 -12.78 22.95 -27.17
N ARG A 195 -11.82 22.08 -27.51
CA ARG A 195 -11.64 21.72 -28.92
C ARG A 195 -13.03 21.30 -29.43
N PRO A 196 -13.53 21.85 -30.54
CA PRO A 196 -14.82 21.42 -31.08
C PRO A 196 -14.76 19.92 -31.35
N SER A 197 -15.88 19.23 -31.13
CA SER A 197 -16.00 17.81 -31.43
C SER A 197 -15.66 17.56 -32.89
N VAL A 198 -14.46 17.01 -33.15
CA VAL A 198 -14.11 16.47 -34.46
C VAL A 198 -15.08 15.33 -34.70
N GLN A 199 -15.99 15.50 -35.66
CA GLN A 199 -16.81 14.38 -36.10
C GLN A 199 -15.88 13.32 -36.69
N PRO A 200 -16.06 12.03 -36.38
CA PRO A 200 -15.16 10.98 -36.85
C PRO A 200 -15.12 10.99 -38.39
N THR A 201 -13.92 11.18 -38.94
CA THR A 201 -13.73 11.20 -40.38
C THR A 201 -13.85 9.78 -40.91
N PRO A 202 -14.60 9.51 -42.00
CA PRO A 202 -14.60 8.19 -42.62
C PRO A 202 -13.18 7.77 -42.99
N VAL A 203 -12.76 6.59 -42.53
CA VAL A 203 -11.42 6.06 -42.82
C VAL A 203 -11.29 5.83 -44.33
N SER A 204 -10.21 6.31 -44.94
CA SER A 204 -10.02 6.19 -46.39
C SER A 204 -9.79 4.73 -46.81
N GLU A 205 -10.12 4.37 -48.04
CA GLU A 205 -9.89 3.01 -48.54
C GLU A 205 -8.39 2.65 -48.60
N GLU A 206 -7.49 3.65 -48.72
CA GLU A 206 -6.04 3.46 -48.64
C GLU A 206 -5.60 3.11 -47.21
N ASP A 207 -6.08 3.85 -46.20
CA ASP A 207 -5.81 3.53 -44.78
C ASP A 207 -6.40 2.14 -44.42
N LYS A 208 -7.56 1.77 -44.96
CA LYS A 208 -8.16 0.44 -44.77
C LYS A 208 -7.31 -0.68 -45.38
N GLU A 209 -6.71 -0.45 -46.55
CA GLU A 209 -5.81 -1.43 -47.17
C GLU A 209 -4.49 -1.57 -46.38
N GLU A 210 -3.95 -0.48 -45.84
CA GLU A 210 -2.76 -0.48 -44.98
C GLU A 210 -3.02 -1.29 -43.69
N VAL A 211 -4.14 -1.02 -43.01
CA VAL A 211 -4.58 -1.80 -41.83
C VAL A 211 -4.76 -3.28 -42.17
N TYR A 212 -5.36 -3.61 -43.33
CA TYR A 212 -5.56 -5.00 -43.75
C TYR A 212 -4.22 -5.74 -43.94
N LYS A 213 -3.26 -5.12 -44.63
CA LYS A 213 -1.92 -5.68 -44.84
C LYS A 213 -1.18 -5.89 -43.52
N LEU A 214 -1.23 -4.92 -42.62
CA LEU A 214 -0.57 -4.98 -41.31
C LEU A 214 -1.17 -6.06 -40.41
N LEU A 215 -2.50 -6.16 -40.34
CA LEU A 215 -3.19 -7.18 -39.54
C LEU A 215 -2.95 -8.59 -40.10
N THR A 216 -3.03 -8.78 -41.41
CA THR A 216 -2.85 -10.10 -42.06
C THR A 216 -1.40 -10.58 -42.07
N ALA A 217 -0.41 -9.67 -41.97
CA ALA A 217 0.98 -10.03 -41.74
C ALA A 217 1.25 -10.56 -40.31
N ASN A 218 0.46 -10.12 -39.33
CA ASN A 218 0.74 -10.38 -37.90
C ASN A 218 -0.22 -11.40 -37.26
N PHE A 219 -1.46 -11.52 -37.73
CA PHE A 219 -2.50 -12.35 -37.16
C PHE A 219 -3.11 -13.31 -38.20
N PRO A 220 -3.46 -14.55 -37.81
CA PRO A 220 -4.11 -15.51 -38.71
C PRO A 220 -5.57 -15.13 -39.00
N TYR A 221 -6.04 -15.46 -40.21
CA TYR A 221 -7.45 -15.35 -40.59
C TYR A 221 -8.36 -16.24 -39.76
N ASP A 222 -9.61 -15.81 -39.58
CA ASP A 222 -10.71 -16.58 -39.01
C ASP A 222 -10.51 -17.08 -37.56
N ILE A 223 -9.46 -16.61 -36.87
CA ILE A 223 -9.19 -16.90 -35.45
C ILE A 223 -9.37 -15.61 -34.62
N PRO A 224 -10.26 -15.60 -33.61
CA PRO A 224 -10.49 -14.43 -32.77
C PRO A 224 -9.22 -13.98 -32.02
N GLN A 225 -8.84 -12.70 -32.19
CA GLN A 225 -7.72 -12.07 -31.50
C GLN A 225 -8.21 -11.12 -30.41
N HIS A 226 -7.46 -10.97 -29.33
CA HIS A 226 -7.83 -10.05 -28.25
C HIS A 226 -7.74 -8.58 -28.70
N MET A 227 -8.78 -7.77 -28.47
CA MET A 227 -8.82 -6.35 -28.87
C MET A 227 -7.57 -5.56 -28.43
N ALA A 228 -7.03 -5.84 -27.25
CA ALA A 228 -5.82 -5.20 -26.74
C ALA A 228 -4.57 -5.46 -27.62
N ALA A 229 -4.42 -6.68 -28.17
CA ALA A 229 -3.29 -7.02 -29.03
C ALA A 229 -3.40 -6.35 -30.40
N VAL A 230 -4.60 -6.32 -30.97
CA VAL A 230 -4.90 -5.63 -32.24
C VAL A 230 -4.71 -4.12 -32.09
N SER A 231 -5.26 -3.51 -31.02
CA SER A 231 -5.09 -2.09 -30.73
C SER A 231 -3.62 -1.72 -30.54
N LYS A 232 -2.85 -2.57 -29.85
CA LYS A 232 -1.42 -2.33 -29.64
C LYS A 232 -0.64 -2.37 -30.95
N LEU A 233 -0.82 -3.41 -31.79
CA LEU A 233 -0.12 -3.48 -33.07
C LEU A 233 -0.38 -2.25 -33.95
N LEU A 234 -1.62 -1.78 -33.99
CA LEU A 234 -1.99 -0.59 -34.77
C LEU A 234 -1.35 0.68 -34.20
N SER A 235 -1.38 0.87 -32.88
CA SER A 235 -0.70 2.00 -32.21
C SER A 235 0.82 1.96 -32.40
N ASP A 236 1.44 0.78 -32.29
CA ASP A 236 2.88 0.55 -32.50
C ASP A 236 3.31 0.84 -33.95
N ASN A 237 2.36 0.87 -34.91
CA ASN A 237 2.57 1.25 -36.31
C ASN A 237 1.93 2.63 -36.66
N HIS A 238 1.72 3.49 -35.67
CA HIS A 238 1.19 4.86 -35.82
C HIS A 238 -0.24 4.98 -36.40
N ILE A 239 -1.04 3.91 -36.31
CA ILE A 239 -2.47 3.88 -36.63
C ILE A 239 -3.26 3.95 -35.31
N ASP A 240 -3.47 5.16 -34.81
CA ASP A 240 -4.28 5.42 -33.60
C ASP A 240 -5.63 6.08 -33.92
N ARG A 241 -6.64 5.78 -33.10
CA ARG A 241 -8.00 6.33 -33.18
C ARG A 241 -8.06 7.86 -33.19
N SER A 242 -7.11 8.52 -32.52
CA SER A 242 -6.99 9.98 -32.48
C SER A 242 -6.73 10.62 -33.85
N ARG A 243 -5.98 9.94 -34.75
CA ARG A 243 -5.71 10.40 -36.14
C ARG A 243 -6.99 10.53 -36.97
N TYR A 244 -7.98 9.69 -36.70
CA TYR A 244 -9.23 9.60 -37.46
C TYR A 244 -10.44 10.23 -36.71
N GLY A 245 -10.21 10.86 -35.55
CA GLY A 245 -11.27 11.48 -34.75
C GLY A 245 -12.16 10.50 -33.96
N PHE A 246 -11.76 9.23 -33.82
CA PHE A 246 -12.49 8.25 -33.02
C PHE A 246 -12.02 8.26 -31.55
N PHE A 247 -12.96 8.23 -30.62
CA PHE A 247 -12.66 8.21 -29.18
C PHE A 247 -12.27 6.82 -28.67
N LYS A 248 -12.85 5.74 -29.25
CA LYS A 248 -12.58 4.34 -28.89
C LYS A 248 -12.05 3.57 -30.09
N MET A 249 -11.12 2.63 -29.83
CA MET A 249 -10.55 1.78 -30.88
C MET A 249 -11.59 0.83 -31.50
N LYS A 250 -12.58 0.37 -30.72
CA LYS A 250 -13.70 -0.45 -31.21
C LYS A 250 -14.47 0.26 -32.34
N ASP A 251 -14.63 1.58 -32.23
CA ASP A 251 -15.40 2.40 -33.19
C ASP A 251 -14.61 2.66 -34.48
N LEU A 252 -13.27 2.77 -34.40
CA LEU A 252 -12.39 2.82 -35.57
C LEU A 252 -12.39 1.47 -36.32
N LEU A 253 -12.24 0.36 -35.59
CA LEU A 253 -12.19 -0.98 -36.19
C LEU A 253 -13.54 -1.40 -36.79
N ALA A 254 -14.66 -0.88 -36.28
CA ALA A 254 -15.99 -1.08 -36.87
C ALA A 254 -16.16 -0.43 -38.27
N GLN A 255 -15.23 0.42 -38.72
CA GLN A 255 -15.19 0.95 -40.10
C GLN A 255 -14.54 -0.02 -41.11
N MET A 256 -13.97 -1.13 -40.64
CA MET A 256 -13.26 -2.12 -41.44
C MET A 256 -14.22 -3.26 -41.79
N ASP A 257 -14.65 -3.36 -43.04
CA ASP A 257 -15.63 -4.36 -43.49
C ASP A 257 -15.14 -5.81 -43.45
N TYR A 258 -13.83 -6.00 -43.28
CA TYR A 258 -13.16 -7.29 -43.12
C TYR A 258 -12.88 -7.68 -41.64
N LEU A 259 -13.30 -6.87 -40.66
CA LEU A 259 -13.15 -7.19 -39.23
C LEU A 259 -14.49 -7.50 -38.57
N GLU A 260 -14.55 -8.64 -37.89
CA GLU A 260 -15.71 -9.03 -37.10
C GLU A 260 -15.42 -8.85 -35.61
N LEU A 261 -16.22 -8.02 -34.95
CA LEU A 261 -16.09 -7.70 -33.53
C LEU A 261 -17.13 -8.50 -32.74
N SER A 262 -16.66 -9.41 -31.88
CA SER A 262 -17.52 -10.24 -31.03
C SER A 262 -17.20 -10.00 -29.55
N ASP A 263 -18.24 -9.85 -28.73
CA ASP A 263 -18.09 -9.69 -27.28
C ASP A 263 -18.24 -11.07 -26.62
N VAL A 264 -17.17 -11.57 -25.98
CA VAL A 264 -17.09 -12.92 -25.41
C VAL A 264 -16.82 -12.83 -23.90
N VAL A 265 -17.56 -13.60 -23.10
CA VAL A 265 -17.35 -13.64 -21.64
C VAL A 265 -16.31 -14.72 -21.30
N LEU A 266 -15.11 -14.29 -20.89
CA LEU A 266 -14.05 -15.15 -20.39
C LEU A 266 -13.87 -14.89 -18.89
N GLY A 267 -13.99 -15.93 -18.07
CA GLY A 267 -13.87 -15.81 -16.60
C GLY A 267 -14.86 -14.84 -15.95
N GLY A 268 -16.04 -14.64 -16.56
CA GLY A 268 -17.05 -13.68 -16.08
C GLY A 268 -16.81 -12.22 -16.49
N VAL A 269 -15.73 -11.91 -17.22
CA VAL A 269 -15.44 -10.57 -17.74
C VAL A 269 -15.78 -10.50 -19.23
N PRO A 270 -16.58 -9.52 -19.70
CA PRO A 270 -16.82 -9.31 -21.13
C PRO A 270 -15.57 -8.74 -21.82
N GLN A 271 -14.96 -9.53 -22.69
CA GLN A 271 -13.82 -9.17 -23.52
C GLN A 271 -14.28 -8.96 -24.97
N VAL A 272 -13.64 -8.03 -25.69
CA VAL A 272 -13.89 -7.83 -27.12
C VAL A 272 -12.85 -8.61 -27.93
N MET A 273 -13.31 -9.48 -28.81
CA MET A 273 -12.49 -10.27 -29.73
C MET A 273 -12.67 -9.76 -31.17
N VAL A 274 -11.56 -9.68 -31.90
CA VAL A 274 -11.47 -9.20 -33.29
C VAL A 274 -11.07 -10.37 -34.18
N THR A 275 -11.93 -10.75 -35.12
CA THR A 275 -11.66 -11.80 -36.10
C THR A 275 -11.43 -11.17 -37.47
N ILE A 276 -10.30 -11.50 -38.10
CA ILE A 276 -9.93 -10.97 -39.43
C ILE A 276 -10.47 -11.92 -40.49
N ARG A 277 -11.35 -11.43 -41.37
CA ARG A 277 -11.87 -12.15 -42.52
C ARG A 277 -11.05 -11.83 -43.77
N ARG A 278 -11.16 -12.68 -44.80
CA ARG A 278 -10.57 -12.39 -46.13
C ARG A 278 -11.41 -11.32 -46.82
N SER A 279 -10.75 -10.28 -47.35
CA SER A 279 -11.39 -9.27 -48.19
C SER A 279 -11.15 -9.56 -49.67
N ASP A 280 -12.20 -9.48 -50.48
CA ASP A 280 -12.10 -9.53 -51.94
C ASP A 280 -11.58 -8.20 -52.55
N LYS A 281 -11.48 -7.13 -51.74
CA LYS A 281 -11.06 -5.79 -52.17
C LYS A 281 -9.58 -5.51 -51.96
N TYR A 282 -8.94 -6.15 -50.97
CA TYR A 282 -7.59 -5.80 -50.50
C TYR A 282 -6.65 -7.00 -50.59
N GLN A 283 -5.41 -6.79 -51.06
CA GLN A 283 -4.42 -7.86 -51.15
C GLN A 283 -3.66 -8.06 -49.83
N ALA A 284 -3.51 -9.31 -49.41
CA ALA A 284 -2.76 -9.68 -48.22
C ALA A 284 -1.24 -9.46 -48.38
N ALA A 285 -0.55 -9.12 -47.30
CA ALA A 285 0.90 -8.98 -47.32
C ALA A 285 1.61 -10.34 -47.38
N PRO A 286 2.76 -10.47 -48.07
CA PRO A 286 3.60 -11.66 -48.00
C PRO A 286 4.19 -11.81 -46.59
N ALA A 287 4.20 -13.04 -46.05
CA ALA A 287 4.52 -13.30 -44.65
C ALA A 287 5.96 -12.88 -44.27
N GLY A 288 6.07 -11.93 -43.33
CA GLY A 288 7.34 -11.44 -42.77
C GLY A 288 7.52 -11.83 -41.28
N PRO A 289 8.73 -11.61 -40.70
CA PRO A 289 9.03 -12.03 -39.33
C PRO A 289 8.36 -11.12 -38.28
N ARG A 290 7.83 -11.72 -37.21
CA ARG A 290 7.25 -11.00 -36.05
C ARG A 290 8.33 -10.38 -35.17
N VAL A 291 8.10 -9.17 -34.66
CA VAL A 291 9.03 -8.40 -33.79
C VAL A 291 8.31 -7.88 -32.54
N SER A 292 9.07 -7.68 -31.45
CA SER A 292 8.59 -7.28 -30.12
C SER A 292 9.15 -5.92 -29.62
N ALA A 293 8.31 -5.21 -28.85
CA ALA A 293 8.63 -4.28 -27.75
C ALA A 293 9.44 -2.96 -27.97
N PHE A 294 8.71 -1.83 -27.87
CA PHE A 294 9.03 -0.54 -27.18
C PHE A 294 10.32 0.28 -27.45
N ARG A 295 10.15 1.57 -27.81
CA ARG A 295 10.83 2.76 -27.21
C ARG A 295 10.19 4.11 -27.67
N THR A 296 10.58 5.24 -27.05
CA THR A 296 9.84 6.53 -27.01
C THR A 296 10.74 7.76 -27.29
N GLU A 297 10.22 8.84 -27.92
CA GLU A 297 10.87 10.18 -28.00
C GLU A 297 9.86 11.38 -28.01
N ALA A 298 10.38 12.63 -28.07
CA ALA A 298 9.93 13.87 -27.38
C ALA A 298 9.11 14.94 -28.20
N PRO A 299 8.59 16.04 -27.58
CA PRO A 299 7.48 16.88 -28.09
C PRO A 299 7.76 18.41 -28.28
N ARG A 300 6.70 19.24 -28.52
CA ARG A 300 6.77 20.73 -28.67
C ARG A 300 5.50 21.53 -28.23
N SER A 301 5.63 22.32 -27.15
CA SER A 301 5.52 23.81 -27.02
C SER A 301 4.48 24.64 -27.84
N VAL A 302 3.74 25.69 -27.39
CA VAL A 302 3.29 26.29 -26.07
C VAL A 302 2.12 27.30 -26.36
N ASN A 303 1.26 27.68 -25.37
CA ASN A 303 0.89 29.08 -24.97
C ASN A 303 -0.53 29.30 -24.37
N ALA A 304 -0.67 30.36 -23.55
CA ALA A 304 -1.78 30.63 -22.63
C ALA A 304 -2.31 32.09 -22.65
N ALA A 305 -3.56 32.30 -22.19
CA ALA A 305 -4.08 33.59 -21.72
C ALA A 305 -5.33 33.45 -20.82
N ASP A 306 -5.41 34.32 -19.81
CA ASP A 306 -6.57 34.72 -18.97
C ASP A 306 -7.24 33.77 -17.94
N VAL A 307 -7.69 34.41 -16.84
CA VAL A 307 -8.16 33.84 -15.57
C VAL A 307 -9.38 34.64 -15.08
N GLY A 308 -10.40 34.01 -14.47
CA GLY A 308 -11.49 34.79 -13.85
C GLY A 308 -12.66 34.07 -13.15
N LYS A 309 -12.56 33.96 -11.82
CA LYS A 309 -13.67 33.93 -10.81
C LYS A 309 -14.48 32.63 -10.58
N THR A 310 -15.02 32.57 -9.36
CA THR A 310 -15.56 31.42 -8.61
C THR A 310 -17.10 31.44 -8.43
N GLY A 311 -17.71 30.29 -8.12
CA GLY A 311 -19.14 30.15 -7.77
C GLY A 311 -19.50 28.78 -7.16
N GLU A 312 -20.62 28.71 -6.43
CA GLU A 312 -21.14 27.52 -5.71
C GLU A 312 -21.87 26.53 -6.67
N VAL A 313 -22.18 25.30 -6.22
CA VAL A 313 -22.71 24.20 -7.07
C VAL A 313 -24.10 23.71 -6.62
N GLU A 314 -25.04 23.61 -7.56
CA GLU A 314 -26.45 23.23 -7.34
C GLU A 314 -26.76 21.74 -7.64
N ILE A 315 -27.91 21.24 -7.16
CA ILE A 315 -28.41 19.88 -7.43
C ILE A 315 -28.99 19.81 -8.87
N PRO A 316 -28.62 18.82 -9.71
CA PRO A 316 -29.11 18.72 -11.08
C PRO A 316 -30.64 18.70 -11.25
N GLU A 317 -31.10 19.33 -12.34
CA GLU A 317 -32.46 19.21 -12.88
C GLU A 317 -32.55 18.12 -13.95
N GLY A 318 -33.74 17.54 -14.14
CA GLY A 318 -33.99 16.39 -15.02
C GLY A 318 -34.30 15.10 -14.27
N ASN A 319 -34.63 14.02 -15.01
CA ASN A 319 -34.81 12.71 -14.40
C ASN A 319 -33.45 12.14 -13.98
N LEU A 320 -33.46 11.24 -13.00
CA LEU A 320 -32.23 10.62 -12.51
C LEU A 320 -31.42 9.97 -13.64
N GLU A 321 -32.06 9.25 -14.54
CA GLU A 321 -31.38 8.61 -15.68
C GLU A 321 -30.84 9.59 -16.73
N ASP A 322 -31.20 10.87 -16.72
CA ASP A 322 -30.64 11.83 -17.67
C ASP A 322 -29.20 12.23 -17.26
N PHE A 323 -28.96 12.40 -15.96
CA PHE A 323 -27.68 12.87 -15.40
C PHE A 323 -26.90 11.83 -14.57
N CYS A 324 -27.51 10.70 -14.24
CA CYS A 324 -26.92 9.64 -13.41
C CYS A 324 -26.81 8.30 -14.14
N ASN A 325 -25.63 7.69 -14.12
CA ASN A 325 -25.43 6.32 -14.57
C ASN A 325 -25.86 5.33 -13.47
N LEU A 326 -26.63 4.30 -13.83
CA LEU A 326 -27.04 3.23 -12.93
C LEU A 326 -26.33 1.93 -13.40
N PRO A 327 -25.17 1.56 -12.82
CA PRO A 327 -24.41 0.39 -13.28
C PRO A 327 -25.10 -0.92 -12.87
N SER A 328 -24.78 -2.03 -13.56
CA SER A 328 -25.38 -3.34 -13.29
C SER A 328 -25.10 -3.84 -11.87
N LYS A 329 -23.88 -3.69 -11.33
CA LYS A 329 -23.50 -4.22 -10.02
C LYS A 329 -24.34 -3.64 -8.85
N PRO A 330 -24.53 -2.32 -8.69
CA PRO A 330 -25.48 -1.76 -7.72
C PRO A 330 -26.93 -2.23 -7.93
N LEU A 331 -27.40 -2.30 -9.18
CA LEU A 331 -28.76 -2.76 -9.49
C LEU A 331 -28.96 -4.24 -9.13
N MET A 332 -27.94 -5.10 -9.32
CA MET A 332 -27.97 -6.50 -8.90
C MET A 332 -27.99 -6.66 -7.38
N ILE A 333 -27.28 -5.81 -6.63
CA ILE A 333 -27.34 -5.82 -5.15
C ILE A 333 -28.76 -5.51 -4.68
N LEU A 334 -29.44 -4.54 -5.31
CA LEU A 334 -30.83 -4.24 -5.01
C LEU A 334 -31.76 -5.40 -5.43
N ALA A 335 -31.61 -5.95 -6.64
CA ALA A 335 -32.40 -7.09 -7.13
C ALA A 335 -32.32 -8.30 -6.18
N GLN A 336 -31.11 -8.71 -5.80
CA GLN A 336 -30.86 -9.81 -4.86
C GLN A 336 -31.42 -9.53 -3.46
N TYR A 337 -31.48 -8.27 -3.04
CA TYR A 337 -32.14 -7.89 -1.80
C TYR A 337 -33.67 -8.03 -1.91
N LEU A 338 -34.26 -7.56 -3.01
CA LEU A 338 -35.69 -7.66 -3.26
C LEU A 338 -36.17 -9.12 -3.35
N GLU A 339 -35.41 -9.99 -4.03
CA GLU A 339 -35.69 -11.43 -4.09
C GLU A 339 -35.78 -12.07 -2.69
N ARG A 340 -34.89 -11.68 -1.76
CA ARG A 340 -34.89 -12.17 -0.36
C ARG A 340 -36.13 -11.74 0.42
N ILE A 341 -36.78 -10.64 0.05
CA ILE A 341 -38.06 -10.19 0.62
C ILE A 341 -39.26 -10.56 -0.26
N ASN A 342 -39.10 -11.53 -1.17
CA ASN A 342 -40.11 -12.04 -2.11
C ASN A 342 -40.66 -10.99 -3.09
N VAL A 343 -39.87 -9.98 -3.43
CA VAL A 343 -40.18 -8.97 -4.45
C VAL A 343 -39.31 -9.25 -5.67
N PHE A 344 -39.92 -9.68 -6.78
CA PHE A 344 -39.22 -9.92 -8.04
C PHE A 344 -39.35 -8.68 -8.94
N ARG A 345 -38.22 -8.20 -9.44
CA ARG A 345 -38.10 -7.04 -10.35
C ARG A 345 -36.97 -7.27 -11.34
N ASP A 346 -37.19 -6.93 -12.60
CA ASP A 346 -36.11 -6.94 -13.59
C ASP A 346 -35.26 -5.65 -13.53
N ILE A 347 -34.13 -5.64 -14.24
CA ILE A 347 -33.17 -4.52 -14.24
C ILE A 347 -33.76 -3.25 -14.89
N SER A 348 -34.74 -3.38 -15.79
CA SER A 348 -35.44 -2.24 -16.41
C SER A 348 -36.48 -1.65 -15.46
N GLU A 349 -37.26 -2.49 -14.77
CA GLU A 349 -38.22 -2.06 -13.75
C GLU A 349 -37.52 -1.33 -12.60
N LEU A 350 -36.39 -1.87 -12.12
CA LEU A 350 -35.58 -1.24 -11.07
C LEU A 350 -35.08 0.16 -11.44
N ARG A 351 -34.73 0.40 -12.70
CA ARG A 351 -34.30 1.75 -13.17
C ARG A 351 -35.45 2.76 -13.04
N GLY A 352 -36.64 2.38 -13.49
CA GLY A 352 -37.85 3.18 -13.34
C GLY A 352 -38.21 3.47 -11.88
N ASP A 353 -38.22 2.43 -11.03
CA ASP A 353 -38.51 2.57 -9.60
C ASP A 353 -37.55 3.54 -8.89
N ILE A 354 -36.25 3.43 -9.16
CA ILE A 354 -35.21 4.28 -8.57
C ILE A 354 -35.34 5.73 -9.06
N SER A 355 -35.65 5.94 -10.34
CA SER A 355 -35.90 7.27 -10.91
C SER A 355 -37.12 7.95 -10.29
N GLU A 356 -38.22 7.21 -10.08
CA GLU A 356 -39.40 7.71 -9.36
C GLU A 356 -39.10 8.03 -7.89
N ASP A 357 -38.33 7.18 -7.20
CA ASP A 357 -38.00 7.36 -5.79
C ASP A 357 -37.08 8.57 -5.57
N PHE A 358 -36.16 8.82 -6.50
CA PHE A 358 -35.35 10.04 -6.51
C PHE A 358 -36.22 11.30 -6.65
N GLN A 359 -37.17 11.29 -7.58
CA GLN A 359 -38.08 12.42 -7.79
C GLN A 359 -38.96 12.67 -6.55
N LYS A 360 -39.54 11.60 -5.97
CA LYS A 360 -40.30 11.68 -4.70
C LYS A 360 -39.43 12.20 -3.54
N ALA A 361 -38.15 11.79 -3.47
CA ALA A 361 -37.22 12.30 -2.46
C ALA A 361 -36.87 13.77 -2.67
N LYS A 362 -36.77 14.24 -3.92
CA LYS A 362 -36.57 15.66 -4.28
C LYS A 362 -37.78 16.50 -3.84
N GLU A 363 -38.99 16.07 -4.20
CA GLU A 363 -40.25 16.74 -3.87
C GLU A 363 -40.55 16.78 -2.36
N THR A 364 -40.17 15.73 -1.62
CA THR A 364 -40.40 15.63 -0.17
C THR A 364 -39.24 16.15 0.69
N GLY A 365 -38.19 16.72 0.09
CA GLY A 365 -37.03 17.26 0.81
C GLY A 365 -36.20 16.19 1.54
N LYS A 366 -36.25 14.93 1.10
CA LYS A 366 -35.54 13.78 1.71
C LYS A 366 -34.18 13.48 1.08
N ILE A 367 -33.75 14.27 0.10
CA ILE A 367 -32.38 14.22 -0.43
C ILE A 367 -31.42 14.85 0.59
N ARG A 368 -30.33 14.15 0.91
CA ARG A 368 -29.23 14.65 1.73
C ARG A 368 -27.98 14.83 0.88
N PHE A 369 -27.24 15.92 1.09
CA PHE A 369 -25.96 16.17 0.44
C PHE A 369 -24.84 16.11 1.48
N TYR A 370 -23.79 15.32 1.21
CA TYR A 370 -22.66 15.15 2.13
C TYR A 370 -21.39 14.77 1.37
N ASP A 371 -20.29 15.51 1.57
CA ASP A 371 -18.98 15.24 0.95
C ASP A 371 -19.06 15.03 -0.59
N GLY A 372 -19.81 15.91 -1.26
CA GLY A 372 -20.04 15.82 -2.71
C GLY A 372 -20.97 14.69 -3.15
N LYS A 373 -21.68 14.01 -2.24
CA LYS A 373 -22.54 12.84 -2.51
C LYS A 373 -24.00 13.17 -2.30
N ILE A 374 -24.87 12.63 -3.15
CA ILE A 374 -26.34 12.74 -3.04
C ILE A 374 -26.86 11.43 -2.46
N ILE A 375 -27.60 11.48 -1.35
CA ILE A 375 -28.17 10.31 -0.67
C ILE A 375 -29.68 10.46 -0.57
N PHE A 376 -30.44 9.43 -0.92
CA PHE A 376 -31.90 9.43 -0.86
C PHE A 376 -32.49 8.05 -0.55
N PRO A 377 -33.66 7.97 0.12
CA PRO A 377 -34.33 6.71 0.41
C PRO A 377 -35.17 6.20 -0.77
N CYS A 378 -35.23 4.88 -0.93
CA CYS A 378 -36.15 4.18 -1.84
C CYS A 378 -37.46 3.74 -1.15
N ARG A 379 -38.41 3.26 -1.95
CA ARG A 379 -39.73 2.74 -1.51
C ARG A 379 -39.64 1.48 -0.63
N TRP A 380 -38.56 0.71 -0.74
CA TRP A 380 -38.39 -0.55 -0.01
C TRP A 380 -37.74 -0.34 1.36
N GLN A 381 -38.15 -1.15 2.34
CA GLN A 381 -37.60 -1.17 3.68
C GLN A 381 -36.58 -2.32 3.85
N ARG A 382 -35.61 -2.08 4.73
CA ARG A 382 -34.67 -3.05 5.33
C ARG A 382 -35.37 -3.86 6.43
N THR A 383 -34.72 -4.92 6.92
CA THR A 383 -35.27 -5.75 8.01
C THR A 383 -35.38 -5.02 9.35
N ASP A 384 -34.59 -3.95 9.58
CA ASP A 384 -34.74 -3.02 10.72
C ASP A 384 -35.89 -2.01 10.58
N GLY A 385 -36.64 -2.05 9.47
CA GLY A 385 -37.74 -1.12 9.18
C GLY A 385 -37.33 0.24 8.62
N ASN A 386 -36.03 0.55 8.54
CA ASN A 386 -35.54 1.75 7.84
C ASN A 386 -35.66 1.58 6.32
N TYR A 387 -35.79 2.66 5.57
CA TYR A 387 -35.71 2.60 4.11
C TYR A 387 -34.31 2.17 3.64
N VAL A 388 -34.27 1.46 2.51
CA VAL A 388 -33.03 1.24 1.73
C VAL A 388 -32.59 2.59 1.18
N GLU A 389 -31.33 2.97 1.37
CA GLU A 389 -30.80 4.26 0.91
C GLU A 389 -29.85 4.10 -0.27
N LEU A 390 -29.96 4.97 -1.26
CA LEU A 390 -29.09 5.01 -2.44
C LEU A 390 -28.10 6.16 -2.33
N THR A 391 -26.83 5.92 -2.68
CA THR A 391 -25.80 6.96 -2.72
C THR A 391 -25.29 7.17 -4.13
N LEU A 392 -25.50 8.37 -4.67
CA LEU A 392 -24.91 8.83 -5.91
C LEU A 392 -23.60 9.55 -5.61
N LYS A 393 -22.58 9.30 -6.44
CA LYS A 393 -21.32 10.05 -6.44
C LYS A 393 -21.12 10.77 -7.77
N PRO A 394 -20.32 11.85 -7.82
CA PRO A 394 -19.85 12.43 -9.06
C PRO A 394 -19.09 11.37 -9.87
N SER A 395 -19.37 11.28 -11.15
CA SER A 395 -18.72 10.32 -12.05
C SER A 395 -17.41 10.91 -12.59
N ALA A 396 -16.31 10.16 -12.44
CA ALA A 396 -15.07 10.41 -13.17
C ALA A 396 -15.05 9.73 -14.57
N TYR A 397 -16.12 9.00 -14.93
CA TYR A 397 -16.29 8.35 -16.23
C TYR A 397 -17.16 9.20 -17.16
N GLU A 398 -16.78 9.32 -18.43
CA GLU A 398 -17.53 10.07 -19.44
C GLU A 398 -18.95 9.51 -19.66
N GLY A 399 -19.93 10.41 -19.77
CA GLY A 399 -21.28 10.12 -20.25
C GLY A 399 -22.42 10.66 -19.38
N ARG A 400 -22.29 10.60 -18.05
CA ARG A 400 -23.28 11.13 -17.10
C ARG A 400 -22.56 11.67 -15.87
N ALA A 401 -22.97 12.83 -15.36
CA ALA A 401 -22.25 13.57 -14.31
C ALA A 401 -22.23 12.86 -12.94
N TRP A 402 -23.19 11.99 -12.69
CA TRP A 402 -23.31 11.21 -11.46
C TRP A 402 -23.36 9.70 -11.77
N PHE A 403 -23.11 8.86 -10.77
CA PHE A 403 -23.43 7.44 -10.84
C PHE A 403 -23.93 6.89 -9.51
N LEU A 404 -24.83 5.90 -9.57
CA LEU A 404 -25.23 5.11 -8.40
C LEU A 404 -24.02 4.31 -7.92
N SER A 405 -23.48 4.71 -6.78
CA SER A 405 -22.24 4.17 -6.23
C SER A 405 -22.45 3.11 -5.16
N PHE A 406 -23.57 3.17 -4.44
CA PHE A 406 -23.88 2.27 -3.33
C PHE A 406 -25.39 2.16 -3.08
N VAL A 407 -25.81 0.97 -2.62
CA VAL A 407 -27.18 0.62 -2.22
C VAL A 407 -27.11 0.07 -0.80
N ASP A 408 -27.67 0.78 0.18
CA ASP A 408 -27.70 0.37 1.58
C ASP A 408 -28.85 -0.62 1.84
N THR A 409 -28.67 -1.86 1.39
CA THR A 409 -29.57 -2.99 1.65
C THR A 409 -29.29 -3.68 2.98
N ILE A 410 -28.27 -3.23 3.72
CA ILE A 410 -27.81 -3.89 4.95
C ILE A 410 -28.60 -3.31 6.12
N SER A 411 -29.38 -4.17 6.77
CA SER A 411 -29.99 -3.82 8.06
C SER A 411 -28.92 -3.52 9.10
N ARG A 412 -29.13 -2.49 9.91
CA ARG A 412 -28.26 -2.22 11.07
C ARG A 412 -28.66 -3.03 12.31
N ASP A 413 -29.44 -4.09 12.12
CA ASP A 413 -29.44 -5.24 13.03
C ASP A 413 -27.99 -5.67 13.24
N SER A 414 -27.58 -5.69 14.51
CA SER A 414 -26.20 -5.75 15.01
C SER A 414 -25.41 -6.99 14.60
N VAL A 415 -25.04 -7.11 13.32
CA VAL A 415 -23.89 -7.90 12.89
C VAL A 415 -22.66 -7.11 13.35
N PRO A 416 -21.87 -7.63 14.32
CA PRO A 416 -20.69 -6.90 14.77
C PRO A 416 -19.76 -6.72 13.57
N ARG A 417 -19.35 -5.46 13.31
CA ARG A 417 -18.26 -5.17 12.37
C ARG A 417 -17.11 -6.13 12.69
N THR A 418 -16.63 -6.89 11.71
CA THR A 418 -15.49 -7.81 11.90
C THR A 418 -14.34 -7.01 12.50
N VAL A 419 -14.09 -7.22 13.80
CA VAL A 419 -13.21 -6.34 14.57
C VAL A 419 -11.79 -6.60 14.10
N GLN A 420 -11.26 -5.73 13.24
CA GLN A 420 -9.89 -5.81 12.73
C GLN A 420 -8.92 -5.56 13.90
N PRO A 421 -8.22 -6.59 14.44
CA PRO A 421 -7.45 -6.45 15.67
C PRO A 421 -6.27 -5.48 15.48
N GLY A 422 -5.57 -5.60 14.35
CA GLY A 422 -4.41 -4.78 13.99
C GLY A 422 -4.68 -3.29 13.73
N ARG A 423 -5.95 -2.85 13.75
CA ARG A 423 -6.32 -1.42 13.63
C ARG A 423 -6.89 -0.82 14.91
N GLN A 424 -7.05 -1.59 16.00
CA GLN A 424 -7.73 -1.08 17.18
C GLN A 424 -6.97 0.07 17.87
N LEU A 425 -5.63 0.01 17.90
CA LEU A 425 -4.81 1.09 18.47
C LEU A 425 -4.86 2.37 17.62
N GLU A 426 -4.89 2.22 16.29
CA GLU A 426 -5.00 3.34 15.32
C GLU A 426 -6.39 4.00 15.38
N ASN A 427 -7.45 3.20 15.54
CA ASN A 427 -8.82 3.69 15.75
C ASN A 427 -8.99 4.37 17.12
N PHE A 428 -8.20 3.96 18.13
CA PHE A 428 -8.25 4.54 19.48
C PHE A 428 -7.55 5.90 19.54
N ALA A 429 -6.33 6.00 18.98
CA ALA A 429 -5.50 7.19 19.11
C ALA A 429 -4.71 7.54 17.84
N TYR A 430 -4.53 8.84 17.60
CA TYR A 430 -3.51 9.33 16.68
C TYR A 430 -2.11 9.10 17.27
N LEU A 431 -1.32 8.24 16.64
CA LEU A 431 0.03 7.84 17.11
C LEU A 431 1.16 8.70 16.54
N GLY A 432 0.90 9.49 15.49
CA GLY A 432 1.96 10.13 14.69
C GLY A 432 2.63 9.13 13.75
N SER A 433 3.96 9.19 13.63
CA SER A 433 4.75 8.24 12.83
C SER A 433 4.95 6.93 13.60
N TRP A 434 4.59 5.81 12.97
CA TRP A 434 4.84 4.47 13.51
C TRP A 434 6.32 4.27 13.86
N ASN A 435 7.25 4.68 12.99
CA ASN A 435 8.68 4.53 13.25
C ASN A 435 9.10 5.26 14.54
N SER A 436 8.64 6.51 14.74
CA SER A 436 8.94 7.28 15.95
C SER A 436 8.34 6.66 17.20
N PHE A 437 7.08 6.21 17.14
CA PHE A 437 6.39 5.51 18.23
C PHE A 437 7.11 4.21 18.61
N LEU A 438 7.54 3.42 17.62
CA LEU A 438 8.21 2.14 17.85
C LEU A 438 9.64 2.34 18.35
N SER A 439 10.39 3.32 17.82
CA SER A 439 11.73 3.67 18.32
C SER A 439 11.68 4.16 19.77
N GLU A 440 10.75 5.05 20.15
CA GLU A 440 10.62 5.51 21.54
C GLU A 440 10.34 4.35 22.51
N LEU A 441 9.51 3.39 22.08
CA LEU A 441 9.22 2.19 22.87
C LEU A 441 10.43 1.25 22.96
N ALA A 442 11.11 0.99 21.84
CA ALA A 442 12.27 0.11 21.75
C ALA A 442 13.46 0.64 22.57
N ASP A 443 13.77 1.95 22.46
CA ASP A 443 14.83 2.61 23.23
C ASP A 443 14.58 2.60 24.74
N LYS A 444 13.30 2.60 25.14
CA LYS A 444 12.92 2.58 26.56
C LYS A 444 12.87 1.14 27.13
N ALA A 445 12.52 0.15 26.32
CA ALA A 445 12.38 -1.24 26.73
C ALA A 445 13.73 -1.93 27.01
N VAL A 446 13.69 -3.12 27.61
CA VAL A 446 14.86 -4.02 27.64
C VAL A 446 15.22 -4.42 26.21
N ALA A 447 16.48 -4.22 25.83
CA ALA A 447 16.99 -4.43 24.47
C ALA A 447 16.71 -5.85 23.94
N GLU A 448 16.09 -5.92 22.75
CA GLU A 448 15.67 -7.13 22.05
C GLU A 448 15.72 -6.89 20.53
N ASN A 449 15.81 -7.96 19.74
CA ASN A 449 15.69 -7.88 18.29
C ASN A 449 14.20 -7.70 17.92
N TRP A 450 13.84 -6.54 17.38
CA TRP A 450 12.47 -6.22 16.96
C TRP A 450 12.20 -6.47 15.47
N ASP A 451 13.18 -7.03 14.76
CA ASP A 451 13.15 -7.41 13.34
C ASP A 451 13.81 -8.79 13.17
N PHE A 452 13.54 -9.46 12.06
CA PHE A 452 14.19 -10.73 11.68
C PHE A 452 15.53 -10.48 10.99
N GLU A 453 16.54 -11.33 11.23
CA GLU A 453 17.84 -11.16 10.58
C GLU A 453 17.74 -11.36 9.06
N GLY A 454 18.37 -10.46 8.30
CA GLY A 454 18.29 -10.46 6.84
C GLY A 454 17.15 -9.62 6.27
N SER A 455 16.24 -9.08 7.08
CA SER A 455 15.28 -8.08 6.61
C SER A 455 16.05 -6.86 6.06
N GLY A 456 15.81 -6.50 4.78
CA GLY A 456 16.50 -5.37 4.13
C GLY A 456 16.14 -3.99 4.71
N ARG A 457 15.30 -3.96 5.74
CA ARG A 457 14.81 -2.79 6.48
C ARG A 457 14.67 -3.18 7.95
N SER A 458 14.94 -2.23 8.85
CA SER A 458 14.57 -2.31 10.25
C SER A 458 13.43 -1.31 10.45
N ASP A 459 12.22 -1.85 10.58
CA ASP A 459 10.97 -1.12 10.80
C ASP A 459 10.26 -1.54 12.10
N HIS A 460 10.94 -2.35 12.91
CA HIS A 460 10.47 -2.97 14.13
C HIS A 460 9.21 -3.83 13.90
N HIS A 461 9.22 -4.67 12.85
CA HIS A 461 8.07 -5.48 12.43
C HIS A 461 7.48 -6.34 13.56
N ILE A 462 8.33 -6.93 14.40
CA ILE A 462 7.89 -7.74 15.54
C ILE A 462 7.21 -6.86 16.60
N LEU A 463 7.74 -5.65 16.83
CA LEU A 463 7.22 -4.71 17.84
C LEU A 463 5.88 -4.10 17.43
N ILE A 464 5.67 -3.76 16.15
CA ILE A 464 4.40 -3.21 15.67
C ILE A 464 3.26 -4.23 15.78
N GLN A 465 3.50 -5.50 15.44
CA GLN A 465 2.52 -6.56 15.64
C GLN A 465 2.28 -6.80 17.14
N TYR A 466 3.36 -6.86 17.94
CA TYR A 466 3.27 -7.03 19.39
C TYR A 466 2.39 -5.98 20.06
N ILE A 467 2.63 -4.69 19.81
CA ILE A 467 1.90 -3.61 20.49
C ILE A 467 0.44 -3.50 20.01
N LYS A 468 0.19 -3.76 18.72
CA LYS A 468 -1.17 -3.79 18.15
C LYS A 468 -2.03 -4.87 18.79
N TYR A 469 -1.54 -6.10 18.87
CA TYR A 469 -2.31 -7.21 19.45
C TYR A 469 -2.36 -7.18 20.98
N THR A 470 -1.33 -6.65 21.65
CA THR A 470 -1.35 -6.39 23.10
C THR A 470 -2.42 -5.35 23.44
N PHE A 471 -2.50 -4.23 22.73
CA PHE A 471 -3.57 -3.23 22.91
C PHE A 471 -4.96 -3.83 22.67
N TYR A 472 -5.12 -4.65 21.63
CA TYR A 472 -6.38 -5.33 21.37
C TYR A 472 -6.77 -6.27 22.52
N ARG A 473 -5.82 -7.05 23.06
CA ARG A 473 -6.08 -7.92 24.23
C ARG A 473 -6.50 -7.11 25.45
N LEU A 474 -5.79 -6.01 25.76
CA LEU A 474 -6.13 -5.10 26.87
C LEU A 474 -7.53 -4.50 26.72
N THR A 475 -7.94 -4.17 25.49
CA THR A 475 -9.29 -3.65 25.20
C THR A 475 -10.35 -4.70 25.55
N ARG A 476 -10.13 -5.98 25.18
CA ARG A 476 -11.05 -7.09 25.53
C ARG A 476 -11.09 -7.41 27.02
N GLU A 477 -9.99 -7.18 27.73
CA GLU A 477 -9.89 -7.35 29.18
C GLU A 477 -10.38 -6.13 29.97
N ASN A 478 -10.82 -5.05 29.30
CA ASN A 478 -11.18 -3.76 29.89
C ASN A 478 -10.04 -3.13 30.73
N LYS A 479 -8.79 -3.34 30.31
CA LYS A 479 -7.55 -2.86 30.95
C LYS A 479 -6.96 -1.59 30.34
N VAL A 480 -7.57 -1.04 29.29
CA VAL A 480 -7.26 0.32 28.79
C VAL A 480 -7.91 1.32 29.72
N CYS A 481 -7.11 2.08 30.46
CA CYS A 481 -7.59 2.99 31.50
C CYS A 481 -7.90 4.39 30.92
N ILE A 482 -9.08 4.92 31.20
CA ILE A 482 -9.50 6.28 30.86
C ILE A 482 -9.89 7.00 32.15
N SER A 483 -9.38 8.20 32.36
CA SER A 483 -9.68 9.04 33.53
C SER A 483 -11.14 9.49 33.55
N GLY A 484 -11.70 9.66 34.75
CA GLY A 484 -13.12 10.02 34.93
C GLY A 484 -13.49 11.39 34.36
N ASP A 485 -12.53 12.31 34.21
CA ASP A 485 -12.70 13.61 33.55
C ASP A 485 -12.34 13.60 32.06
N LYS A 486 -12.03 12.42 31.51
CA LYS A 486 -11.57 12.18 30.13
C LYS A 486 -10.33 13.00 29.71
N LYS A 487 -9.49 13.50 30.62
CA LYS A 487 -8.29 14.27 30.23
C LYS A 487 -7.02 13.43 30.03
N PHE A 488 -7.09 12.15 30.32
CA PHE A 488 -5.95 11.25 30.28
C PHE A 488 -6.40 9.81 30.06
N ALA A 489 -5.69 9.07 29.21
CA ALA A 489 -5.86 7.64 29.06
C ALA A 489 -4.49 6.97 28.98
N CYS A 490 -4.38 5.72 29.41
CA CYS A 490 -3.15 4.94 29.27
C CYS A 490 -3.40 3.43 29.33
N PHE A 491 -2.43 2.66 28.87
CA PHE A 491 -2.41 1.21 29.02
C PHE A 491 -0.97 0.72 29.28
N ASN A 492 -0.84 -0.42 29.96
CA ASN A 492 0.45 -1.08 30.18
C ASN A 492 0.86 -1.81 28.88
N THR A 493 2.04 -1.51 28.35
CA THR A 493 2.51 -2.08 27.07
C THR A 493 2.89 -3.55 27.14
N GLY A 494 2.99 -4.13 28.34
CA GLY A 494 3.55 -5.48 28.57
C GLY A 494 5.08 -5.54 28.47
N LEU A 495 5.73 -4.43 28.10
CA LEU A 495 7.18 -4.27 28.13
C LEU A 495 7.63 -3.54 29.39
N VAL A 496 8.85 -3.84 29.81
CA VAL A 496 9.50 -3.23 30.97
C VAL A 496 10.78 -2.53 30.52
N ASP A 497 11.22 -1.53 31.29
CA ASP A 497 12.51 -0.88 31.06
C ASP A 497 13.68 -1.66 31.69
N LYS A 498 14.89 -1.12 31.55
CA LYS A 498 16.13 -1.72 32.10
C LYS A 498 16.14 -1.97 33.62
N HIS A 499 15.21 -1.38 34.38
CA HIS A 499 15.02 -1.62 35.81
C HIS A 499 13.91 -2.62 36.12
N TYR A 500 13.28 -3.20 35.09
CA TYR A 500 12.07 -4.04 35.15
C TYR A 500 10.81 -3.29 35.62
N ASP A 501 10.79 -1.95 35.50
CA ASP A 501 9.57 -1.15 35.70
C ASP A 501 8.67 -1.18 34.45
N ASP A 502 7.36 -1.37 34.65
CA ASP A 502 6.32 -1.35 33.60
C ASP A 502 6.38 -0.10 32.71
N ILE A 503 6.37 -0.28 31.40
CA ILE A 503 6.23 0.81 30.43
C ILE A 503 4.76 1.01 30.07
N TYR A 504 4.26 2.22 30.26
CA TYR A 504 2.89 2.64 29.95
C TYR A 504 2.86 3.56 28.74
N ALA A 505 1.95 3.31 27.80
CA ALA A 505 1.64 4.23 26.72
C ALA A 505 0.61 5.26 27.20
N CYS A 506 0.93 6.55 27.10
CA CYS A 506 0.08 7.63 27.62
C CYS A 506 -0.57 8.45 26.48
N PHE A 507 -1.80 8.88 26.72
CA PHE A 507 -2.64 9.58 25.75
C PHE A 507 -3.38 10.75 26.40
N ALA A 508 -3.49 11.84 25.65
CA ALA A 508 -4.32 13.00 25.97
C ALA A 508 -5.47 13.10 24.95
N PRO A 509 -6.55 13.86 25.23
CA PRO A 509 -7.59 14.14 24.25
C PRO A 509 -7.01 14.75 22.98
N ASN A 510 -7.52 14.31 21.84
CA ASN A 510 -7.17 14.88 20.55
C ASN A 510 -7.89 16.21 20.30
N GLU A 511 -7.49 16.93 19.25
CA GLU A 511 -8.10 18.21 18.90
C GLU A 511 -9.54 18.02 18.36
N PRO A 512 -10.47 18.97 18.62
CA PRO A 512 -11.86 18.85 18.15
C PRO A 512 -11.95 18.73 16.63
N GLY A 513 -12.57 17.64 16.16
CA GLY A 513 -12.76 17.36 14.73
C GLY A 513 -11.79 16.34 14.13
N CYS A 514 -10.80 15.85 14.90
CA CYS A 514 -10.00 14.69 14.50
C CYS A 514 -10.81 13.38 14.50
N GLU A 515 -10.39 12.40 13.69
CA GLU A 515 -11.07 11.09 13.58
C GLU A 515 -10.94 10.22 14.84
N THR A 516 -9.93 10.45 15.67
CA THR A 516 -9.63 9.69 16.90
C THR A 516 -9.82 10.56 18.15
N GLU A 517 -10.43 10.00 19.21
CA GLU A 517 -10.68 10.71 20.48
C GLU A 517 -9.37 11.03 21.23
N TRP A 518 -8.32 10.22 21.03
CA TRP A 518 -7.06 10.30 21.77
C TRP A 518 -5.86 10.61 20.87
N LYS A 519 -4.82 11.18 21.47
CA LYS A 519 -3.53 11.50 20.84
C LYS A 519 -2.41 10.96 21.71
N PHE A 520 -1.48 10.21 21.11
CA PHE A 520 -0.31 9.69 21.81
C PHE A 520 0.55 10.83 22.36
N THR A 521 0.99 10.70 23.60
CA THR A 521 1.73 11.72 24.35
C THR A 521 3.16 11.28 24.73
N GLY A 522 3.44 9.98 24.75
CA GLY A 522 4.75 9.42 25.10
C GLY A 522 4.65 8.17 25.99
N PHE A 523 5.77 7.48 26.14
CA PHE A 523 5.91 6.35 27.08
C PHE A 523 6.49 6.80 28.43
N CYS A 524 6.03 6.20 29.52
CA CYS A 524 6.62 6.45 30.85
C CYS A 524 6.58 5.22 31.75
N THR A 525 7.30 5.29 32.88
CA THR A 525 7.14 4.38 34.02
C THR A 525 6.37 5.07 35.14
N ALA A 526 5.72 4.30 36.01
CA ALA A 526 4.96 4.84 37.13
C ALA A 526 5.81 5.78 38.00
N ALA A 527 5.20 6.86 38.52
CA ALA A 527 5.83 7.90 39.33
C ALA A 527 7.00 8.70 38.69
N ASN A 528 7.44 8.37 37.47
CA ASN A 528 8.56 9.02 36.80
C ASN A 528 8.12 10.22 35.93
N ARG A 529 8.87 11.34 36.01
CA ARG A 529 8.60 12.61 35.29
C ARG A 529 7.14 13.11 35.47
N THR A 530 6.60 13.84 34.49
CA THR A 530 5.23 14.39 34.51
C THR A 530 4.17 13.33 34.23
N LEU A 531 4.33 12.53 33.17
CA LEU A 531 3.38 11.49 32.77
C LEU A 531 3.23 10.39 33.84
N GLY A 532 4.32 9.89 34.43
CA GLY A 532 4.27 8.85 35.46
C GLY A 532 3.59 9.31 36.75
N LYS A 533 3.67 10.62 37.07
CA LYS A 533 2.88 11.22 38.16
C LYS A 533 1.40 11.35 37.79
N GLN A 534 1.06 11.62 36.53
CA GLN A 534 -0.33 11.64 36.07
C GLN A 534 -0.98 10.25 36.18
N ILE A 535 -0.30 9.17 35.77
CA ILE A 535 -0.84 7.80 35.94
C ILE A 535 -1.19 7.54 37.41
N VAL A 536 -0.26 7.78 38.33
CA VAL A 536 -0.46 7.56 39.78
C VAL A 536 -1.58 8.42 40.36
N ASN A 537 -1.79 9.64 39.84
CA ASN A 537 -2.86 10.52 40.28
C ASN A 537 -4.25 10.14 39.73
N TYR A 538 -4.33 9.58 38.52
CA TYR A 538 -5.60 9.24 37.86
C TYR A 538 -6.06 7.80 38.09
N PHE A 539 -5.15 6.85 38.35
CA PHE A 539 -5.46 5.41 38.32
C PHE A 539 -4.99 4.67 39.58
N SER A 540 -5.96 4.03 40.25
CA SER A 540 -5.75 3.10 41.35
C SER A 540 -6.77 1.95 41.21
N PRO A 541 -6.34 0.71 40.90
CA PRO A 541 -4.97 0.28 40.62
C PRO A 541 -4.38 0.93 39.36
N LEU A 542 -3.04 0.85 39.22
CA LEU A 542 -2.35 1.21 37.97
C LEU A 542 -2.80 0.30 36.82
N PRO A 543 -2.66 0.73 35.55
CA PRO A 543 -3.01 -0.11 34.39
C PRO A 543 -2.31 -1.47 34.43
N GLN A 544 -3.06 -2.54 34.25
CA GLN A 544 -2.53 -3.90 34.37
C GLN A 544 -2.08 -4.44 33.00
N PRO A 545 -1.04 -5.29 32.94
CA PRO A 545 -0.61 -5.93 31.69
C PRO A 545 -1.66 -6.92 31.17
N ALA A 546 -1.54 -7.27 29.90
CA ALA A 546 -2.38 -8.28 29.25
C ALA A 546 -2.15 -9.66 29.88
N VAL A 547 -3.21 -10.48 29.97
CA VAL A 547 -3.12 -11.87 30.42
C VAL A 547 -3.53 -12.79 29.27
N TYR A 548 -2.78 -13.84 28.99
CA TYR A 548 -3.01 -14.71 27.82
C TYR A 548 -3.48 -16.12 28.16
N PHE A 549 -3.37 -16.52 29.43
CA PHE A 549 -3.72 -17.84 29.95
C PHE A 549 -4.31 -17.71 31.36
N GLU A 550 -5.13 -18.67 31.77
CA GLU A 550 -5.78 -18.67 33.09
C GLU A 550 -5.07 -19.60 34.08
N HIS A 551 -4.46 -20.68 33.58
CA HIS A 551 -3.79 -21.70 34.39
C HIS A 551 -2.43 -22.04 33.79
N GLY A 552 -1.40 -22.18 34.64
CA GLY A 552 -0.03 -22.44 34.18
C GLY A 552 0.15 -23.76 33.43
N GLU A 553 -0.71 -24.75 33.66
CA GLU A 553 -0.74 -26.02 32.92
C GLU A 553 -0.95 -25.83 31.42
N GLN A 554 -1.67 -24.78 31.02
CA GLN A 554 -1.94 -24.47 29.61
C GLN A 554 -0.66 -24.10 28.83
N LEU A 555 0.42 -23.71 29.51
CA LEU A 555 1.71 -23.36 28.90
C LEU A 555 2.52 -24.59 28.45
N PHE A 556 2.07 -25.81 28.77
CA PHE A 556 2.81 -27.04 28.51
C PHE A 556 1.98 -28.03 27.67
N PHE A 557 2.63 -28.74 26.76
CA PHE A 557 1.98 -29.77 25.96
C PHE A 557 1.83 -31.08 26.74
N ASP A 558 0.60 -31.50 27.00
CA ASP A 558 0.31 -32.75 27.72
C ASP A 558 0.43 -33.98 26.79
N LEU A 559 1.57 -34.66 26.91
CA LEU A 559 1.89 -35.90 26.17
C LEU A 559 0.96 -37.09 26.46
N SER A 560 0.10 -37.01 27.49
CA SER A 560 -0.93 -38.03 27.76
C SER A 560 -2.15 -37.91 26.85
N LYS A 561 -2.31 -36.78 26.16
CA LYS A 561 -3.45 -36.50 25.28
C LYS A 561 -3.17 -36.92 23.84
N GLN A 562 -4.22 -37.28 23.12
CA GLN A 562 -4.11 -37.54 21.68
C GLN A 562 -4.01 -36.20 20.93
N LEU A 563 -3.14 -36.14 19.91
CA LEU A 563 -3.07 -35.07 18.93
C LEU A 563 -3.68 -35.56 17.61
N LEU A 564 -4.67 -34.81 17.11
CA LEU A 564 -5.38 -35.07 15.86
C LEU A 564 -5.16 -33.90 14.90
N PRO A 565 -4.28 -34.00 13.89
CA PRO A 565 -4.08 -32.92 12.92
C PRO A 565 -5.19 -32.87 11.86
N ASP A 566 -5.62 -31.66 11.49
CA ASP A 566 -6.43 -31.40 10.31
C ASP A 566 -5.55 -31.43 9.06
N PHE A 567 -5.31 -32.63 8.52
CA PHE A 567 -4.42 -32.80 7.38
C PHE A 567 -4.96 -32.19 6.08
N ASP A 568 -6.28 -32.11 5.91
CA ASP A 568 -6.89 -31.44 4.77
C ASP A 568 -6.58 -29.93 4.82
N HIS A 569 -6.84 -29.26 5.94
CA HIS A 569 -6.52 -27.85 6.08
C HIS A 569 -5.00 -27.57 6.04
N ILE A 570 -4.17 -28.44 6.64
CA ILE A 570 -2.71 -28.27 6.62
C ILE A 570 -2.11 -28.43 5.22
N ILE A 571 -2.56 -29.44 4.44
CA ILE A 571 -1.94 -29.80 3.16
C ILE A 571 -2.59 -29.10 1.98
N ILE A 572 -3.92 -28.93 1.97
CA ILE A 572 -4.66 -28.35 0.84
C ILE A 572 -4.77 -26.83 0.98
N ASP A 573 -5.28 -26.35 2.12
CA ASP A 573 -5.53 -24.92 2.30
C ASP A 573 -4.25 -24.11 2.54
N ASN A 574 -3.26 -24.72 3.19
CA ASN A 574 -1.99 -24.08 3.59
C ASN A 574 -0.77 -24.62 2.84
N ILE A 575 -0.95 -25.20 1.63
CA ILE A 575 0.15 -25.76 0.82
C ILE A 575 1.31 -24.78 0.61
N SER A 576 1.02 -23.48 0.50
CA SER A 576 2.01 -22.42 0.30
C SER A 576 2.84 -22.07 1.54
N ARG A 577 2.56 -22.70 2.69
CA ARG A 577 3.36 -22.60 3.92
C ARG A 577 4.28 -23.80 4.12
N LEU A 578 4.11 -24.88 3.36
CA LEU A 578 5.02 -26.02 3.36
C LEU A 578 6.29 -25.65 2.56
N PRO A 579 7.49 -26.10 2.97
CA PRO A 579 8.73 -25.77 2.26
C PRO A 579 8.70 -26.29 0.83
N LEU A 580 9.11 -25.46 -0.13
CA LEU A 580 9.04 -25.85 -1.54
C LEU A 580 9.91 -27.06 -1.86
N GLU A 581 11.09 -27.16 -1.24
CA GLU A 581 11.99 -28.33 -1.36
C GLU A 581 11.32 -29.62 -0.87
N PHE A 582 10.68 -29.60 0.30
CA PHE A 582 9.92 -30.74 0.83
C PHE A 582 8.80 -31.18 -0.12
N LEU A 583 8.10 -30.23 -0.74
CA LEU A 583 7.05 -30.50 -1.74
C LEU A 583 7.64 -31.10 -3.03
N GLU A 584 8.72 -30.54 -3.56
CA GLU A 584 9.44 -31.02 -4.76
C GLU A 584 9.86 -32.49 -4.61
N GLU A 585 10.36 -32.90 -3.44
CA GLU A 585 10.67 -34.30 -3.13
C GLU A 585 9.45 -35.23 -3.25
N GLN A 586 8.28 -34.78 -2.78
CA GLN A 586 7.06 -35.60 -2.80
C GLN A 586 6.52 -35.78 -4.23
N PHE A 587 6.81 -34.86 -5.15
CA PHE A 587 6.31 -34.85 -6.54
C PHE A 587 7.08 -35.77 -7.52
N THR A 588 7.82 -36.77 -7.02
CA THR A 588 8.59 -37.73 -7.84
C THR A 588 7.75 -38.45 -8.90
N ASP A 589 6.50 -38.81 -8.56
CA ASP A 589 5.58 -39.55 -9.44
C ASP A 589 4.54 -38.64 -10.14
N CYS A 590 4.63 -37.32 -9.97
CA CYS A 590 3.68 -36.36 -10.53
C CYS A 590 4.42 -35.27 -11.34
N PRO A 591 4.53 -35.44 -12.68
CA PRO A 591 5.21 -34.47 -13.54
C PRO A 591 4.62 -33.07 -13.45
N ASP A 592 3.29 -32.96 -13.48
CA ASP A 592 2.57 -31.68 -13.49
C ASP A 592 2.81 -30.87 -12.21
N ALA A 593 2.81 -31.53 -11.04
CA ALA A 593 3.13 -30.88 -9.77
C ALA A 593 4.59 -30.42 -9.73
N ARG A 594 5.52 -31.21 -10.28
CA ARG A 594 6.94 -30.85 -10.35
C ARG A 594 7.19 -29.67 -11.30
N GLU A 595 6.49 -29.61 -12.43
CA GLU A 595 6.58 -28.48 -13.35
C GLU A 595 6.01 -27.19 -12.72
N ALA A 596 4.89 -27.30 -12.00
CA ALA A 596 4.34 -26.17 -11.25
C ALA A 596 5.30 -25.70 -10.14
N ALA A 597 5.82 -26.61 -9.32
CA ALA A 597 6.76 -26.29 -8.23
C ALA A 597 8.05 -25.61 -8.74
N ALA A 598 8.66 -26.14 -9.80
CA ALA A 598 9.89 -25.59 -10.37
C ALA A 598 9.74 -24.13 -10.85
N LYS A 599 8.54 -23.70 -11.23
CA LYS A 599 8.26 -22.31 -11.64
C LYS A 599 8.15 -21.35 -10.45
N ILE A 600 7.78 -21.83 -9.26
CA ILE A 600 7.54 -20.99 -8.06
C ILE A 600 8.81 -20.22 -7.65
N ARG A 601 9.99 -20.81 -7.80
CA ARG A 601 11.28 -20.21 -7.43
C ARG A 601 11.61 -18.94 -8.24
N SER A 602 11.09 -18.82 -9.45
CA SER A 602 11.32 -17.68 -10.37
C SER A 602 10.10 -16.78 -10.59
N ALA A 603 8.95 -17.14 -10.02
CA ALA A 603 7.66 -16.48 -10.24
C ALA A 603 7.48 -15.23 -9.37
N ASP A 604 6.71 -14.25 -9.86
CA ASP A 604 6.29 -13.10 -9.05
C ASP A 604 5.18 -13.44 -8.04
N GLY A 605 4.81 -12.51 -7.15
CA GLY A 605 3.81 -12.75 -6.09
C GLY A 605 2.36 -13.01 -6.58
N TYR A 606 2.05 -12.71 -7.83
CA TYR A 606 0.77 -13.06 -8.47
C TYR A 606 0.86 -14.43 -9.14
N GLU A 607 1.95 -14.68 -9.88
CA GLU A 607 2.24 -15.98 -10.49
C GLU A 607 2.37 -17.10 -9.45
N LYS A 608 3.09 -16.86 -8.34
CA LYS A 608 3.20 -17.78 -7.19
C LYS A 608 1.82 -18.19 -6.65
N ARG A 609 0.89 -17.24 -6.49
CA ARG A 609 -0.49 -17.53 -6.04
C ARG A 609 -1.22 -18.45 -7.03
N GLY A 610 -1.07 -18.21 -8.33
CA GLY A 610 -1.62 -19.09 -9.37
C GLY A 610 -1.02 -20.50 -9.35
N LEU A 611 0.30 -20.61 -9.17
CA LEU A 611 1.02 -21.89 -9.10
C LEU A 611 0.68 -22.70 -7.84
N TYR A 612 0.56 -22.05 -6.67
CA TYR A 612 0.11 -22.74 -5.46
C TYR A 612 -1.36 -23.17 -5.54
N ALA A 613 -2.23 -22.39 -6.19
CA ALA A 613 -3.60 -22.83 -6.49
C ALA A 613 -3.60 -24.05 -7.44
N GLN A 614 -2.73 -24.09 -8.45
CA GLN A 614 -2.57 -25.26 -9.31
C GLN A 614 -2.07 -26.48 -8.53
N LEU A 615 -1.07 -26.34 -7.65
CA LEU A 615 -0.58 -27.42 -6.79
C LEU A 615 -1.68 -27.94 -5.87
N ARG A 616 -2.50 -27.07 -5.28
CA ARG A 616 -3.65 -27.42 -4.45
C ARG A 616 -4.63 -28.33 -5.20
N GLU A 617 -5.01 -27.99 -6.42
CA GLU A 617 -5.90 -28.83 -7.25
C GLU A 617 -5.25 -30.20 -7.58
N ILE A 618 -3.96 -30.21 -7.94
CA ILE A 618 -3.24 -31.46 -8.27
C ILE A 618 -3.14 -32.40 -7.06
N VAL A 619 -2.85 -31.87 -5.86
CA VAL A 619 -2.78 -32.66 -4.63
C VAL A 619 -4.17 -33.13 -4.19
N SER A 620 -5.20 -32.27 -4.28
CA SER A 620 -6.59 -32.61 -3.95
C SER A 620 -7.15 -33.73 -4.84
N GLY A 621 -6.76 -33.74 -6.13
CA GLY A 621 -7.15 -34.78 -7.08
C GLY A 621 -6.35 -36.08 -7.01
N ASN A 622 -5.41 -36.23 -6.05
CA ASN A 622 -4.46 -37.33 -6.02
C ASN A 622 -4.22 -37.88 -4.60
N ASP A 623 -5.12 -38.76 -4.14
CA ASP A 623 -5.05 -39.45 -2.84
C ASP A 623 -3.66 -40.01 -2.51
N ARG A 624 -2.95 -40.58 -3.50
CA ARG A 624 -1.63 -41.20 -3.28
C ARG A 624 -0.55 -40.15 -2.99
N LEU A 625 -0.65 -38.97 -3.59
CA LEU A 625 0.24 -37.84 -3.33
C LEU A 625 -0.11 -37.18 -1.99
N PHE A 626 -1.40 -36.92 -1.74
CA PHE A 626 -1.87 -36.39 -0.45
C PHE A 626 -1.42 -37.28 0.72
N MET A 627 -1.66 -38.59 0.64
CA MET A 627 -1.28 -39.54 1.69
C MET A 627 0.25 -39.64 1.90
N ARG A 628 1.06 -39.36 0.88
CA ARG A 628 2.52 -39.28 0.99
C ARG A 628 2.93 -38.08 1.83
N ILE A 629 2.45 -36.89 1.48
CA ILE A 629 2.69 -35.64 2.23
C ILE A 629 2.20 -35.79 3.67
N GLN A 630 0.98 -36.30 3.85
CA GLN A 630 0.37 -36.58 5.15
C GLN A 630 1.23 -37.47 6.04
N ASN A 631 1.80 -38.55 5.49
CA ASN A 631 2.62 -39.47 6.27
C ASN A 631 3.95 -38.81 6.70
N ARG A 632 4.60 -38.02 5.83
CA ARG A 632 5.82 -37.27 6.20
C ARG A 632 5.55 -36.24 7.30
N ILE A 633 4.43 -35.50 7.22
CA ILE A 633 4.02 -34.57 8.29
C ILE A 633 3.74 -35.35 9.58
N ARG A 634 3.10 -36.52 9.52
CA ARG A 634 2.86 -37.38 10.70
C ARG A 634 4.16 -37.87 11.34
N ASP A 635 5.15 -38.29 10.56
CA ASP A 635 6.47 -38.68 11.06
C ASP A 635 7.14 -37.51 11.81
N SER A 636 7.06 -36.31 11.24
CA SER A 636 7.57 -35.07 11.83
C SER A 636 6.88 -34.70 13.15
N ILE A 637 5.56 -34.88 13.23
CA ILE A 637 4.78 -34.67 14.47
C ILE A 637 5.21 -35.64 15.57
N GLU A 638 5.47 -36.92 15.24
CA GLU A 638 5.98 -37.88 16.22
C GLU A 638 7.43 -37.57 16.65
N LEU A 639 8.26 -36.99 15.78
CA LEU A 639 9.58 -36.44 16.16
C LEU A 639 9.43 -35.24 17.11
N ALA A 640 8.51 -34.31 16.82
CA ALA A 640 8.21 -33.17 17.68
C ALA A 640 7.75 -33.61 19.08
N LYS A 641 6.83 -34.59 19.17
CA LYS A 641 6.38 -35.17 20.45
C LYS A 641 7.52 -35.83 21.22
N LYS A 642 8.42 -36.56 20.55
CA LYS A 642 9.65 -37.11 21.17
C LYS A 642 10.54 -36.00 21.74
N ARG A 643 10.73 -34.88 21.02
CA ARG A 643 11.49 -33.71 21.53
C ARG A 643 10.82 -33.08 22.75
N VAL A 644 9.51 -32.85 22.72
CA VAL A 644 8.74 -32.34 23.88
C VAL A 644 8.89 -33.24 25.10
N SER A 645 8.91 -34.57 24.93
CA SER A 645 9.16 -35.53 26.03
C SER A 645 10.55 -35.45 26.68
N ARG A 646 11.51 -34.79 26.01
CA ARG A 646 12.88 -34.55 26.51
C ARG A 646 13.04 -33.13 27.05
N ASN A 647 12.42 -32.15 26.39
CA ASN A 647 12.44 -30.75 26.79
C ASN A 647 11.01 -30.18 26.68
N TYR A 648 10.36 -29.94 27.82
CA TYR A 648 9.00 -29.39 27.87
C TYR A 648 8.89 -28.00 27.21
N LYS A 649 10.00 -27.27 27.07
CA LYS A 649 10.06 -25.96 26.40
C LYS A 649 10.08 -26.05 24.86
N THR A 650 10.18 -27.26 24.29
CA THR A 650 10.10 -27.44 22.83
C THR A 650 8.72 -27.03 22.29
N ALA A 651 7.65 -27.28 23.05
CA ALA A 651 6.33 -26.75 22.74
C ALA A 651 6.28 -25.29 23.17
N ILE A 652 5.95 -24.39 22.24
CA ILE A 652 5.95 -22.94 22.49
C ILE A 652 4.50 -22.45 22.57
N PRO A 653 4.07 -21.79 23.66
CA PRO A 653 2.73 -21.22 23.74
C PRO A 653 2.64 -19.94 22.89
N SER A 654 1.50 -19.77 22.23
CA SER A 654 1.16 -18.63 21.39
C SER A 654 -0.29 -18.20 21.61
N TYR A 655 -0.64 -17.00 21.13
CA TYR A 655 -1.99 -16.45 21.28
C TYR A 655 -2.49 -15.94 19.93
N PHE A 656 -3.64 -16.47 19.48
CA PHE A 656 -4.23 -16.08 18.22
C PHE A 656 -5.28 -14.98 18.42
N PRO A 657 -5.01 -13.71 18.02
CA PRO A 657 -5.85 -12.57 18.39
C PRO A 657 -7.28 -12.68 17.85
N LYS A 658 -7.47 -13.13 16.60
CA LYS A 658 -8.80 -13.22 15.95
C LYS A 658 -9.77 -14.10 16.75
N ARG A 659 -9.32 -15.26 17.28
CA ARG A 659 -10.17 -16.19 18.06
C ARG A 659 -10.08 -16.03 19.58
N ASN A 660 -9.18 -15.17 20.08
CA ASN A 660 -8.90 -14.99 21.52
C ASN A 660 -8.37 -16.26 22.22
N THR A 661 -7.82 -17.18 21.44
CA THR A 661 -7.47 -18.53 21.89
C THR A 661 -5.97 -18.60 22.11
N MET A 662 -5.56 -19.26 23.20
CA MET A 662 -4.18 -19.64 23.45
C MET A 662 -3.96 -21.03 22.84
N SER A 663 -2.87 -21.18 22.12
CA SER A 663 -2.51 -22.37 21.36
C SER A 663 -1.07 -22.75 21.69
N LEU A 664 -0.68 -24.01 21.48
CA LEU A 664 0.71 -24.44 21.57
C LEU A 664 1.25 -24.65 20.15
N MET A 665 2.56 -24.56 19.98
CA MET A 665 3.22 -24.78 18.70
C MET A 665 4.30 -25.84 18.81
N LEU A 666 4.28 -26.79 17.87
CA LEU A 666 5.24 -27.88 17.79
C LEU A 666 6.13 -27.69 16.55
N PRO A 667 7.47 -27.79 16.67
CA PRO A 667 8.38 -27.68 15.53
C PRO A 667 8.25 -28.88 14.60
N LEU A 668 7.95 -28.64 13.33
CA LEU A 668 7.99 -29.67 12.29
C LEU A 668 9.28 -29.56 11.47
N CYS A 669 10.08 -30.62 11.52
CA CYS A 669 11.20 -30.90 10.65
C CYS A 669 10.71 -31.73 9.46
N LEU A 670 10.68 -31.14 8.27
CA LEU A 670 10.16 -31.73 7.04
C LEU A 670 11.28 -31.97 6.01
N THR A 671 12.24 -31.05 5.91
CA THR A 671 13.41 -31.15 5.03
C THR A 671 14.59 -31.86 5.74
N ASP A 672 15.06 -31.29 6.85
CA ASP A 672 16.15 -31.78 7.69
C ASP A 672 15.61 -32.21 9.06
N GLU A 673 16.06 -33.35 9.60
CA GLU A 673 15.61 -33.81 10.91
C GLU A 673 16.06 -32.89 12.06
N GLU A 674 17.14 -32.09 11.91
CA GLU A 674 17.64 -31.18 12.94
C GLU A 674 17.03 -29.77 12.86
N LYS A 675 16.77 -29.25 11.65
CA LYS A 675 16.22 -27.90 11.42
C LYS A 675 14.69 -27.93 11.26
N PRO A 676 13.90 -27.25 12.11
CA PRO A 676 12.47 -27.11 11.85
C PRO A 676 12.22 -26.12 10.71
N ASP A 677 11.20 -26.41 9.91
CA ASP A 677 10.80 -25.58 8.77
C ASP A 677 9.51 -24.80 9.06
N VAL A 678 8.56 -25.42 9.78
CA VAL A 678 7.24 -24.84 10.08
C VAL A 678 6.79 -25.17 11.50
N ALA A 679 5.86 -24.40 12.02
CA ALA A 679 5.26 -24.63 13.34
C ALA A 679 3.83 -25.18 13.21
N LEU A 680 3.56 -26.36 13.75
CA LEU A 680 2.19 -26.88 13.87
C LEU A 680 1.49 -26.24 15.06
N VAL A 681 0.41 -25.51 14.80
CA VAL A 681 -0.46 -24.93 15.84
C VAL A 681 -1.40 -26.02 16.36
N VAL A 682 -1.35 -26.28 17.66
CA VAL A 682 -2.18 -27.28 18.36
C VAL A 682 -3.00 -26.63 19.48
N GLU A 683 -4.28 -27.01 19.57
CA GLU A 683 -5.23 -26.45 20.52
C GLU A 683 -5.97 -27.54 21.30
N GLN A 684 -6.15 -27.33 22.60
CA GLN A 684 -6.89 -28.29 23.41
C GLN A 684 -8.40 -28.14 23.15
N THR A 685 -9.01 -29.21 22.67
CA THR A 685 -10.46 -29.33 22.46
C THR A 685 -11.19 -29.48 23.79
N GLN A 686 -12.51 -29.29 23.79
CA GLN A 686 -13.37 -29.55 24.96
C GLN A 686 -13.30 -30.98 25.49
N SER A 687 -12.85 -31.95 24.66
CA SER A 687 -12.62 -33.34 25.08
C SER A 687 -11.33 -33.55 25.88
N GLY A 688 -10.46 -32.54 25.94
CA GLY A 688 -9.12 -32.62 26.52
C GLY A 688 -8.03 -33.09 25.56
N ASN A 689 -8.36 -33.64 24.39
CA ASN A 689 -7.41 -33.94 23.30
C ASN A 689 -6.99 -32.69 22.54
N TYR A 690 -5.82 -32.72 21.89
CA TYR A 690 -5.35 -31.65 21.03
C TYR A 690 -5.81 -31.83 19.58
N GLN A 691 -6.26 -30.74 18.96
CA GLN A 691 -6.45 -30.62 17.52
C GLN A 691 -5.24 -29.87 16.94
N GLY A 692 -4.58 -30.42 15.91
CA GLY A 692 -3.63 -29.67 15.09
C GLY A 692 -4.42 -28.84 14.08
N GLN A 693 -4.50 -27.53 14.28
CA GLN A 693 -5.38 -26.64 13.54
C GLN A 693 -4.82 -26.27 12.17
N THR A 694 -3.55 -25.86 12.12
CA THR A 694 -2.89 -25.34 10.92
C THR A 694 -1.37 -25.32 11.13
N ILE A 695 -0.61 -24.98 10.08
CA ILE A 695 0.82 -24.68 10.16
C ILE A 695 1.09 -23.19 9.94
N LEU A 696 2.13 -22.67 10.59
CA LEU A 696 2.64 -21.31 10.41
C LEU A 696 4.08 -21.37 9.90
N THR A 697 4.50 -20.34 9.16
CA THR A 697 5.93 -20.09 8.94
C THR A 697 6.61 -19.76 10.27
N LEU A 698 7.93 -19.90 10.35
CA LEU A 698 8.66 -19.61 11.60
C LEU A 698 8.51 -18.14 12.02
N ASP A 699 8.47 -17.20 11.08
CA ASP A 699 8.26 -15.77 11.37
C ASP A 699 6.87 -15.50 11.97
N GLN A 700 5.83 -16.08 11.38
CA GLN A 700 4.45 -16.01 11.89
C GLN A 700 4.37 -16.61 13.30
N ALA A 701 4.99 -17.77 13.52
CA ALA A 701 5.06 -18.42 14.82
C ALA A 701 5.82 -17.57 15.85
N TYR A 702 6.92 -16.91 15.47
CA TYR A 702 7.65 -16.02 16.35
C TYR A 702 6.79 -14.85 16.81
N ILE A 703 6.07 -14.20 15.88
CA ILE A 703 5.17 -13.07 16.18
C ILE A 703 4.07 -13.50 17.17
N ASP A 704 3.36 -14.60 16.89
CA ASP A 704 2.23 -15.07 17.71
C ASP A 704 2.67 -15.55 19.11
N ALA A 705 3.88 -16.10 19.25
CA ALA A 705 4.44 -16.49 20.55
C ALA A 705 5.03 -15.30 21.32
N ARG A 706 5.63 -14.31 20.63
CA ARG A 706 6.23 -13.14 21.27
C ARG A 706 5.22 -12.28 22.04
N LEU A 707 3.92 -12.40 21.73
CA LEU A 707 2.83 -11.79 22.49
C LEU A 707 2.81 -12.22 23.97
N LEU A 708 3.20 -13.46 24.28
CA LEU A 708 3.17 -13.99 25.65
C LEU A 708 4.46 -13.67 26.41
N CYS A 709 5.62 -13.87 25.78
CA CYS A 709 6.92 -13.65 26.40
C CYS A 709 8.03 -13.47 25.37
N ARG A 710 9.15 -12.86 25.79
CA ARG A 710 10.40 -12.91 25.02
C ARG A 710 10.86 -14.36 24.88
N LEU A 711 11.12 -14.76 23.64
CA LEU A 711 11.51 -16.12 23.30
C LEU A 711 13.01 -16.35 23.56
N ASN A 712 13.30 -17.34 24.41
CA ASN A 712 14.61 -17.97 24.56
C ASN A 712 14.49 -19.45 24.14
N SER A 713 14.10 -19.68 22.88
CA SER A 713 13.91 -21.02 22.30
C SER A 713 15.16 -21.50 21.57
N GLU A 714 15.36 -22.82 21.56
CA GLU A 714 16.42 -23.50 20.81
C GLU A 714 16.12 -23.54 19.30
N TRP A 715 14.86 -23.33 18.89
CA TRP A 715 14.41 -23.56 17.50
C TRP A 715 13.63 -22.39 16.88
N LEU A 716 13.08 -21.48 17.69
CA LEU A 716 12.29 -20.34 17.23
C LEU A 716 12.97 -19.04 17.68
N THR A 717 13.71 -18.41 16.77
CA THR A 717 14.57 -17.24 17.05
C THR A 717 14.36 -16.16 15.99
N THR A 718 14.97 -14.99 16.14
CA THR A 718 14.98 -13.96 15.08
C THR A 718 15.94 -14.26 13.93
N ASN A 719 16.75 -15.31 14.05
CA ASN A 719 17.88 -15.61 13.17
C ASN A 719 17.51 -16.67 12.12
N ILE A 720 16.24 -16.69 11.73
CA ILE A 720 15.69 -17.62 10.74
C ILE A 720 16.29 -17.26 9.38
N SER A 721 16.84 -18.25 8.69
CA SER A 721 17.48 -18.05 7.38
C SER A 721 16.44 -17.55 6.37
N ALA A 722 16.64 -16.33 5.85
CA ALA A 722 15.72 -15.67 4.93
C ALA A 722 15.76 -16.24 3.49
N ASP A 723 15.51 -17.54 3.36
CA ASP A 723 15.11 -18.18 2.11
C ASP A 723 13.58 -18.43 2.19
N GLU A 724 12.83 -17.87 1.24
CA GLU A 724 11.35 -17.96 1.11
C GLU A 724 10.49 -17.02 2.00
N ALA A 725 11.07 -15.96 2.58
CA ALA A 725 10.31 -14.87 3.22
C ALA A 725 9.75 -13.85 2.19
N ASP A 726 8.67 -14.21 1.47
CA ASP A 726 7.88 -13.26 0.66
C ASP A 726 6.37 -13.58 0.70
N GLU A 727 5.60 -12.67 1.30
CA GLU A 727 4.15 -12.45 1.18
C GLU A 727 3.19 -13.66 1.32
N ALA A 728 2.87 -14.02 2.58
CA ALA A 728 1.72 -14.85 2.94
C ALA A 728 0.77 -14.17 3.94
N GLU A 729 0.44 -12.88 3.74
CA GLU A 729 -0.51 -12.13 4.60
C GLU A 729 -1.99 -12.18 4.14
N ASP A 730 -2.28 -12.65 2.92
CA ASP A 730 -3.57 -12.44 2.23
C ASP A 730 -4.47 -13.69 2.09
N SER A 731 -4.16 -14.82 2.73
CA SER A 731 -4.96 -16.07 2.66
C SER A 731 -5.79 -16.37 3.91
N ALA A 732 -6.44 -15.35 4.47
CA ALA A 732 -7.41 -15.49 5.57
C ALA A 732 -8.52 -14.41 5.54
N GLU A 733 -9.22 -14.32 4.39
CA GLU A 733 -10.60 -13.80 4.31
C GLU A 733 -11.59 -14.75 5.02
#